data_AF-A0A096PDE5-F1
#
_entry.id   AF-A0A096PDE5-F1
#
_cell.length_a   1.000
_cell.length_b   1.000
_cell.length_c   1.000
_cell.angle_alpha   90.00
_cell.angle_beta   90.00
_cell.angle_gamma   90.00
#
_symmetry.space_group_name_H-M   'P 1'
#
loop_
_entity.id
_entity.type
_entity.pdbx_description
1 polymer ?
#
loop_
_entity_poly.entity_id
_entity_poly.type
_entity_poly.pdbx_seq_one_letter_code
_entity_poly.pdbx_strand_id
1 'polypeptide(L)'
;MEPNATDIVDHPMKDLDAPNGSYQTRNTSIDDDDTASEDPYEADVDPEPQDITFDQMRRRGLLPTGCCYDDRMKLHMNADFSPNTHHPEDPRRIHEIFKAFKKVGLVYTGPEAELPRIMRECPTRYMWRIPARAATREEICLAHSPEHFDWVERLDKMSTAELRDLTKQYDQGRESLYVGSMSYPAALLSAGGAIETCKNVVIGQVKNAFAVIRPPGHHAEWDGPMGFCFFNNVPVAVRVCQQDYPKICRKVLILDWDVHHGNGVQNIFYNDPNVLYISLHVYQNGIFYPGKPPNSMTPDGSIEHCGSEAGLGKNINIGWHDQGMGDGEYMAAFQKIIMPIAKEFDPDLVVISAGFDAADGDELGGCFVSPACYAHMTHMLMSLADGKVAVCLEGGYNLKAISVSAVAVAKTLMGEPPPRLELPKINKEAARILAKVQSLQAPYWECMRPGVVNVPEIQSLNSSRLHDVIRNAQRQVLQTKHNMIPLYIQRENLYKSYENQVLVTPGLHEAKKILIIIHDPPQLLAQPDVIDSTLDPHNAWVVDGVTDYIDWAIDQKFGVMDINIPAYVTHDEDSDAHIPSFKEQALTEQIQTLVCYLWDNHLQLYDADDIFIMGVGNAYLGVKVLLINRDCKSRITGVVNFANGTLRPIKSDIDTDLSSWYKENSRVFIAGDHACWADASLTKKVNKRRFGSVVRSPMFGLNKMMAHHAKEAREWILERLEGGSDADMTTEEK
;
A
#
# COMPACT_ATOMS: atom_id res chain seq x y z
N MET A 1 -60.56 -15.99 -30.86
CA MET A 1 -60.55 -14.83 -29.94
C MET A 1 -59.38 -13.99 -30.38
N GLU A 2 -59.71 -13.01 -31.20
CA GLU A 2 -58.79 -12.25 -32.07
C GLU A 2 -58.11 -11.06 -31.33
N PRO A 3 -57.05 -10.48 -31.94
CA PRO A 3 -55.89 -9.92 -31.23
C PRO A 3 -55.56 -8.45 -31.63
N ASN A 4 -54.34 -8.01 -31.29
CA ASN A 4 -53.46 -7.05 -32.01
C ASN A 4 -53.50 -5.52 -31.72
N ALA A 5 -52.30 -5.03 -31.35
CA ALA A 5 -51.43 -4.05 -32.04
C ALA A 5 -51.72 -2.52 -32.06
N THR A 6 -50.66 -1.78 -31.69
CA THR A 6 -50.04 -0.58 -32.31
C THR A 6 -50.73 0.81 -32.36
N ASP A 7 -49.93 1.81 -31.93
CA ASP A 7 -49.56 3.08 -32.63
C ASP A 7 -50.14 4.48 -32.29
N ILE A 8 -49.21 5.36 -31.83
CA ILE A 8 -48.83 6.75 -32.23
C ILE A 8 -49.80 7.98 -32.01
N VAL A 9 -49.27 9.08 -31.43
CA VAL A 9 -49.17 10.49 -31.96
C VAL A 9 -49.42 11.65 -30.93
N ASP A 10 -48.36 12.47 -30.74
CA ASP A 10 -48.17 13.94 -30.48
C ASP A 10 -49.00 14.87 -29.55
N HIS A 11 -48.24 15.55 -28.64
CA HIS A 11 -47.99 17.01 -28.41
C HIS A 11 -49.12 18.10 -28.48
N PRO A 12 -48.99 19.32 -27.86
CA PRO A 12 -47.74 20.09 -27.60
C PRO A 12 -47.61 20.92 -26.28
N MET A 13 -46.40 21.47 -26.10
CA MET A 13 -45.94 22.51 -25.14
C MET A 13 -46.49 23.94 -25.39
N LYS A 14 -46.40 24.81 -24.37
CA LYS A 14 -45.93 26.23 -24.46
C LYS A 14 -45.70 26.90 -23.08
N ASP A 15 -44.45 26.94 -22.63
CA ASP A 15 -43.58 28.13 -22.43
C ASP A 15 -44.16 29.55 -22.18
N LEU A 16 -43.80 30.21 -21.06
CA LEU A 16 -42.76 31.28 -20.94
C LEU A 16 -42.92 32.28 -19.76
N ASP A 17 -41.75 32.60 -19.19
CA ASP A 17 -41.25 33.88 -18.64
C ASP A 17 -41.50 34.37 -17.19
N ALA A 18 -40.34 34.60 -16.53
CA ALA A 18 -40.06 35.34 -15.29
C ALA A 18 -40.17 36.88 -15.52
N PRO A 19 -39.87 37.84 -14.60
CA PRO A 19 -38.69 37.87 -13.71
C PRO A 19 -38.81 38.59 -12.33
N ASN A 20 -37.68 38.51 -11.61
CA ASN A 20 -37.26 39.19 -10.39
C ASN A 20 -37.54 40.72 -10.31
N GLY A 21 -37.68 41.22 -9.07
CA GLY A 21 -37.53 42.64 -8.73
C GLY A 21 -37.37 42.86 -7.22
N SER A 22 -36.24 43.44 -6.84
CA SER A 22 -35.74 43.62 -5.48
C SER A 22 -35.92 45.04 -4.94
N TYR A 23 -35.74 45.17 -3.61
CA TYR A 23 -35.52 46.37 -2.79
C TYR A 23 -36.63 47.43 -2.68
N GLN A 24 -37.06 47.69 -1.45
CA GLN A 24 -36.82 49.00 -0.81
C GLN A 24 -37.14 49.01 0.68
N THR A 25 -36.14 49.42 1.45
CA THR A 25 -36.18 49.90 2.82
C THR A 25 -36.98 51.21 2.91
N ARG A 26 -37.77 51.38 3.98
CA ARG A 26 -38.12 52.70 4.52
C ARG A 26 -38.24 52.66 6.04
N ASN A 27 -37.31 53.39 6.67
CA ASN A 27 -37.31 53.80 8.07
C ASN A 27 -38.43 54.81 8.35
N THR A 28 -39.03 54.70 9.54
CA THR A 28 -39.54 55.77 10.41
C THR A 28 -39.52 55.17 11.84
N SER A 29 -38.64 55.49 12.80
CA SER A 29 -38.48 56.73 13.61
C SER A 29 -39.83 57.26 14.11
N ILE A 30 -40.14 57.54 15.38
CA ILE A 30 -39.49 57.64 16.70
C ILE A 30 -40.69 57.63 17.68
N ASP A 31 -40.55 57.12 18.91
CA ASP A 31 -41.00 57.81 20.14
C ASP A 31 -40.67 56.96 21.37
N ASP A 32 -39.90 57.58 22.27
CA ASP A 32 -39.58 57.13 23.62
C ASP A 32 -40.82 57.26 24.52
N ASP A 33 -41.08 56.28 25.39
CA ASP A 33 -41.51 56.58 26.75
C ASP A 33 -41.22 55.41 27.71
N ASP A 34 -40.59 55.76 28.83
CA ASP A 34 -40.26 54.89 29.95
C ASP A 34 -41.52 54.41 30.67
N THR A 35 -41.70 53.10 30.82
CA THR A 35 -42.37 52.56 32.03
C THR A 35 -41.95 51.12 32.29
N ALA A 36 -41.36 50.91 33.46
CA ALA A 36 -41.06 49.61 34.02
C ALA A 36 -42.36 48.82 34.30
N SER A 37 -42.48 47.61 33.74
CA SER A 37 -43.37 46.58 34.24
C SER A 37 -42.95 45.19 33.73
N GLU A 38 -42.46 44.38 34.67
CA GLU A 38 -42.66 42.93 34.82
C GLU A 38 -42.69 42.04 33.56
N ASP A 39 -41.60 41.32 33.31
CA ASP A 39 -41.52 40.19 32.38
C ASP A 39 -42.39 39.02 32.85
N PRO A 40 -43.26 38.44 31.99
CA PRO A 40 -43.85 37.14 32.20
C PRO A 40 -43.18 36.08 31.30
N TYR A 41 -42.59 35.07 31.93
CA TYR A 41 -42.42 33.70 31.43
C TYR A 41 -41.74 33.55 30.04
N GLU A 42 -40.40 33.57 30.01
CA GLU A 42 -39.68 32.80 28.99
C GLU A 42 -39.75 31.31 29.36
N ALA A 43 -40.34 30.53 28.46
CA ALA A 43 -40.35 29.09 28.53
C ALA A 43 -38.92 28.57 28.35
N ASP A 44 -38.41 27.83 29.34
CA ASP A 44 -37.23 26.98 29.22
C ASP A 44 -37.47 25.96 28.09
N VAL A 45 -37.01 26.30 26.88
CA VAL A 45 -36.81 25.32 25.83
C VAL A 45 -35.50 24.62 26.15
N ASP A 46 -35.59 23.40 26.68
CA ASP A 46 -34.42 22.52 26.79
C ASP A 46 -33.75 22.44 25.41
N PRO A 47 -32.47 22.80 25.27
CA PRO A 47 -31.79 22.77 23.97
C PRO A 47 -31.78 21.33 23.44
N GLU A 48 -32.05 21.17 22.14
CA GLU A 48 -32.02 19.84 21.52
C GLU A 48 -30.65 19.19 21.72
N PRO A 49 -30.55 17.84 21.76
CA PRO A 49 -29.28 17.13 21.96
C PRO A 49 -28.17 17.54 20.98
N GLN A 50 -28.53 18.01 19.79
CA GLN A 50 -27.60 18.53 18.78
C GLN A 50 -27.04 19.91 19.16
N ASP A 51 -27.84 20.80 19.76
CA ASP A 51 -27.36 22.12 20.20
C ASP A 51 -26.40 22.01 21.39
N ILE A 52 -26.63 21.04 22.28
CA ILE A 52 -25.73 20.74 23.41
C ILE A 52 -24.37 20.22 22.92
N THR A 53 -24.33 19.37 21.88
CA THR A 53 -23.05 18.87 21.32
C THR A 53 -22.29 19.96 20.59
N PHE A 54 -22.96 20.84 19.84
CA PHE A 54 -22.33 21.99 19.18
C PHE A 54 -21.75 23.01 20.17
N ASP A 55 -22.44 23.30 21.28
CA ASP A 55 -21.93 24.22 22.32
C ASP A 55 -20.77 23.62 23.12
N GLN A 56 -20.79 22.31 23.39
CA GLN A 56 -19.65 21.60 23.98
C GLN A 56 -18.43 21.60 23.04
N MET A 57 -18.63 21.38 21.74
CA MET A 57 -17.58 21.48 20.72
C MET A 57 -17.02 22.90 20.60
N ARG A 58 -17.87 23.94 20.63
CA ARG A 58 -17.45 25.36 20.66
C ARG A 58 -16.60 25.67 21.88
N ARG A 59 -16.96 25.17 23.08
CA ARG A 59 -16.17 25.35 24.31
C ARG A 59 -14.84 24.59 24.25
N ARG A 60 -14.78 23.42 23.59
CA ARG A 60 -13.54 22.65 23.40
C ARG A 60 -12.57 23.28 22.42
N GLY A 61 -13.05 23.86 21.32
CA GLY A 61 -12.22 24.59 20.36
C GLY A 61 -11.50 25.80 20.98
N LEU A 62 -12.01 26.30 22.11
CA LEU A 62 -11.42 27.40 22.89
C LEU A 62 -10.38 26.93 23.92
N LEU A 63 -10.23 25.62 24.16
CA LEU A 63 -9.21 25.11 25.06
C LEU A 63 -7.80 25.19 24.43
N PRO A 64 -6.77 25.45 25.25
CA PRO A 64 -5.39 25.43 24.79
C PRO A 64 -4.97 24.01 24.36
N THR A 65 -3.95 23.94 23.51
CA THR A 65 -3.14 22.73 23.31
C THR A 65 -2.11 22.62 24.43
N GLY A 66 -1.94 21.44 25.03
CA GLY A 66 -0.95 21.20 26.07
C GLY A 66 0.46 20.89 25.51
N CYS A 67 1.49 21.22 26.28
CA CYS A 67 2.89 20.87 25.99
C CYS A 67 3.58 20.45 27.29
N CYS A 68 4.05 19.20 27.37
CA CYS A 68 4.88 18.69 28.46
C CYS A 68 6.35 18.70 28.05
N TYR A 69 7.20 19.33 28.85
CA TYR A 69 8.66 19.39 28.65
C TYR A 69 9.36 19.63 29.99
N ASP A 70 10.45 18.88 30.24
CA ASP A 70 11.30 19.05 31.42
C ASP A 70 12.77 18.86 31.09
N ASP A 71 13.59 19.87 31.41
CA ASP A 71 15.04 19.86 31.15
C ASP A 71 15.78 18.69 31.84
N ARG A 72 15.25 18.16 32.94
CA ARG A 72 15.87 17.06 33.69
C ARG A 72 15.94 15.76 32.89
N MET A 73 15.04 15.57 31.92
CA MET A 73 15.09 14.42 31.02
C MET A 73 16.38 14.39 30.15
N LYS A 74 17.03 15.54 29.95
CA LYS A 74 18.33 15.65 29.25
C LYS A 74 19.50 15.08 30.05
N LEU A 75 19.32 14.84 31.35
CA LEU A 75 20.38 14.31 32.21
C LEU A 75 20.67 12.83 31.91
N HIS A 76 19.74 12.11 31.27
CA HIS A 76 20.00 10.77 30.73
C HIS A 76 21.00 10.86 29.56
N MET A 77 22.22 10.43 29.85
CA MET A 77 23.38 10.41 28.96
C MET A 77 24.14 9.10 29.11
N ASN A 78 24.85 8.70 28.05
CA ASN A 78 25.72 7.53 28.07
C ASN A 78 26.82 7.67 29.14
N ALA A 79 27.07 6.62 29.92
CA ALA A 79 28.14 6.56 30.93
C ALA A 79 29.56 6.54 30.32
N ASP A 80 29.69 6.34 29.01
CA ASP A 80 30.95 6.43 28.25
C ASP A 80 31.21 7.86 27.72
N PHE A 81 32.24 8.50 28.26
CA PHE A 81 32.66 9.86 27.94
C PHE A 81 33.82 9.91 26.92
N SER A 82 34.10 8.81 26.22
CA SER A 82 35.18 8.80 25.23
C SER A 82 34.83 9.66 23.99
N PRO A 83 35.82 10.21 23.26
CA PRO A 83 35.58 11.17 22.16
C PRO A 83 34.75 10.62 20.98
N ASN A 84 34.57 9.30 20.90
CA ASN A 84 33.90 8.60 19.80
C ASN A 84 32.48 8.11 20.16
N THR A 85 31.93 8.46 21.32
CA THR A 85 30.61 7.99 21.79
C THR A 85 29.44 8.80 21.25
N HIS A 86 29.41 9.05 19.93
CA HIS A 86 28.19 9.60 19.34
C HIS A 86 27.14 8.49 19.23
N HIS A 87 26.25 8.44 20.21
CA HIS A 87 25.05 7.61 20.18
C HIS A 87 23.88 8.41 19.57
N PRO A 88 23.08 7.84 18.66
CA PRO A 88 22.01 8.57 17.95
C PRO A 88 20.97 9.15 18.91
N GLU A 89 20.61 8.42 19.95
CA GLU A 89 19.71 8.92 21.01
C GLU A 89 20.44 9.93 21.93
N ASP A 90 20.19 11.23 21.72
CA ASP A 90 20.96 12.35 22.26
C ASP A 90 20.07 13.37 23.01
N PRO A 91 20.47 13.87 24.21
CA PRO A 91 19.77 14.93 24.95
C PRO A 91 19.35 16.16 24.13
N ARG A 92 20.09 16.47 23.06
CA ARG A 92 19.81 17.57 22.13
C ARG A 92 18.50 17.38 21.36
N ARG A 93 17.97 16.15 21.21
CA ARG A 93 16.70 15.88 20.52
C ARG A 93 15.55 16.70 21.08
N ILE A 94 15.23 16.53 22.38
CA ILE A 94 14.16 17.30 23.03
C ILE A 94 14.50 18.78 23.16
N HIS A 95 15.78 19.12 23.26
CA HIS A 95 16.23 20.52 23.36
C HIS A 95 15.96 21.30 22.06
N GLU A 96 16.35 20.74 20.90
CA GLU A 96 16.17 21.40 19.61
C GLU A 96 14.70 21.47 19.21
N ILE A 97 13.87 20.46 19.53
CA ILE A 97 12.41 20.54 19.35
C ILE A 97 11.83 21.71 20.16
N PHE A 98 12.11 21.77 21.47
CA PHE A 98 11.55 22.81 22.33
C PHE A 98 12.07 24.21 21.96
N LYS A 99 13.33 24.30 21.52
CA LYS A 99 13.90 25.53 20.96
C LYS A 99 13.23 25.94 19.65
N ALA A 100 12.87 24.99 18.79
CA ALA A 100 12.09 25.26 17.57
C ALA A 100 10.69 25.77 17.92
N PHE A 101 10.02 25.19 18.91
CA PHE A 101 8.73 25.69 19.42
C PHE A 101 8.83 27.13 19.92
N LYS A 102 9.88 27.47 20.67
CA LYS A 102 10.16 28.85 21.11
C LYS A 102 10.39 29.79 19.94
N LYS A 103 11.20 29.36 18.96
CA LYS A 103 11.58 30.18 17.78
C LYS A 103 10.38 30.53 16.91
N VAL A 104 9.43 29.60 16.75
CA VAL A 104 8.21 29.79 15.95
C VAL A 104 7.09 30.45 16.77
N GLY A 105 7.29 30.62 18.08
CA GLY A 105 6.33 31.30 18.96
C GLY A 105 5.16 30.43 19.42
N LEU A 106 5.31 29.11 19.42
CA LEU A 106 4.27 28.17 19.86
C LEU A 106 4.17 28.08 21.39
N VAL A 107 5.25 28.38 22.10
CA VAL A 107 5.30 28.42 23.57
C VAL A 107 5.62 29.83 24.05
N TYR A 108 5.01 30.22 25.17
CA TYR A 108 5.26 31.52 25.78
C TYR A 108 6.64 31.56 26.46
N THR A 109 7.41 32.63 26.21
CA THR A 109 8.78 32.83 26.73
C THR A 109 8.94 34.07 27.60
N GLY A 110 7.85 34.79 27.87
CA GLY A 110 7.85 35.97 28.73
C GLY A 110 7.72 35.65 30.23
N PRO A 111 7.46 36.66 31.08
CA PRO A 111 7.32 36.48 32.53
C PRO A 111 6.10 35.63 32.90
N GLU A 112 6.30 34.62 33.76
CA GLU A 112 5.25 33.68 34.18
C GLU A 112 4.04 34.38 34.83
N ALA A 113 4.24 35.55 35.44
CA ALA A 113 3.18 36.37 36.02
C ALA A 113 2.13 36.85 35.00
N GLU A 114 2.46 36.95 33.70
CA GLU A 114 1.51 37.34 32.66
C GLU A 114 0.71 36.15 32.11
N LEU A 115 1.18 34.91 32.33
CA LEU A 115 0.61 33.70 31.76
C LEU A 115 -0.89 33.53 32.12
N PRO A 116 -1.35 33.76 33.37
CA PRO A 116 -2.76 33.64 33.72
C PRO A 116 -3.66 34.63 32.97
N ARG A 117 -3.15 35.85 32.69
CA ARG A 117 -3.87 36.86 31.90
C ARG A 117 -3.96 36.43 30.45
N ILE A 118 -2.83 36.04 29.85
CA ILE A 118 -2.75 35.61 28.44
C ILE A 118 -3.66 34.41 28.18
N MET A 119 -3.68 33.44 29.10
CA MET A 119 -4.52 32.24 28.95
C MET A 119 -6.01 32.55 29.09
N ARG A 120 -6.38 33.63 29.78
CA ARG A 120 -7.77 34.11 29.83
C ARG A 120 -8.19 34.85 28.56
N GLU A 121 -7.30 35.66 27.99
CA GLU A 121 -7.59 36.52 26.84
C GLU A 121 -7.43 35.80 25.49
N CYS A 122 -6.42 34.95 25.36
CA CYS A 122 -6.08 34.24 24.12
C CYS A 122 -5.60 32.80 24.42
N PRO A 123 -6.48 31.91 24.91
CA PRO A 123 -6.11 30.56 25.33
C PRO A 123 -5.44 29.71 24.24
N THR A 124 -5.72 29.97 22.97
CA THR A 124 -5.18 29.20 21.84
C THR A 124 -3.88 29.75 21.26
N ARG A 125 -3.38 30.89 21.76
CA ARG A 125 -2.19 31.56 21.20
C ARG A 125 -0.89 30.83 21.47
N TYR A 126 -0.78 30.18 22.63
CA TYR A 126 0.39 29.43 23.06
C TYR A 126 -0.03 28.07 23.59
N MET A 127 0.87 27.09 23.49
CA MET A 127 0.66 25.82 24.17
C MET A 127 0.74 26.01 25.69
N TRP A 128 -0.21 25.41 26.40
CA TRP A 128 -0.27 25.37 27.86
C TRP A 128 0.78 24.42 28.41
N ARG A 129 1.56 24.85 29.41
CA ARG A 129 2.60 24.01 30.00
C ARG A 129 1.99 22.95 30.93
N ILE A 130 2.22 21.69 30.60
CA ILE A 130 1.91 20.56 31.48
C ILE A 130 3.18 20.20 32.25
N PRO A 131 3.18 20.23 33.59
CA PRO A 131 4.37 19.88 34.38
C PRO A 131 4.59 18.37 34.34
N ALA A 132 5.83 17.96 34.03
CA ALA A 132 6.23 16.57 34.18
C ALA A 132 6.41 16.23 35.68
N ARG A 133 6.03 15.01 36.06
CA ARG A 133 6.31 14.42 37.37
C ARG A 133 6.96 13.06 37.21
N ALA A 134 7.54 12.52 38.27
CA ALA A 134 7.95 11.13 38.28
C ALA A 134 6.70 10.22 38.31
N ALA A 135 6.69 9.19 37.46
CA ALA A 135 5.74 8.09 37.59
C ALA A 135 6.00 7.32 38.90
N THR A 136 4.93 6.85 39.53
CA THR A 136 5.00 5.98 40.71
C THR A 136 5.25 4.53 40.30
N ARG A 137 5.72 3.71 41.24
CA ARG A 137 5.93 2.28 41.00
C ARG A 137 4.64 1.59 40.59
N GLU A 138 3.53 1.93 41.26
CA GLU A 138 2.20 1.39 41.02
C GLU A 138 1.74 1.68 39.59
N GLU A 139 1.95 2.91 39.10
CA GLU A 139 1.60 3.29 37.73
C GLU A 139 2.44 2.54 36.69
N ILE A 140 3.77 2.45 36.89
CA ILE A 140 4.64 1.70 35.97
C ILE A 140 4.24 0.21 35.90
N CYS A 141 3.93 -0.38 37.06
CA CYS A 141 3.56 -1.79 37.17
C CYS A 141 2.19 -2.14 36.55
N LEU A 142 1.44 -1.15 36.02
CA LEU A 142 0.24 -1.44 35.23
C LEU A 142 0.56 -1.98 33.82
N ALA A 143 1.76 -1.72 33.32
CA ALA A 143 2.22 -2.19 32.01
C ALA A 143 3.51 -3.01 32.07
N HIS A 144 4.23 -2.95 33.19
CA HIS A 144 5.53 -3.61 33.38
C HIS A 144 5.49 -4.58 34.57
N SER A 145 6.34 -5.59 34.54
CA SER A 145 6.55 -6.48 35.69
C SER A 145 7.23 -5.73 36.84
N PRO A 146 6.92 -6.10 38.10
CA PRO A 146 7.65 -5.59 39.26
C PRO A 146 9.17 -5.78 39.16
N GLU A 147 9.60 -6.92 38.60
CA GLU A 147 11.01 -7.27 38.43
C GLU A 147 11.72 -6.33 37.46
N HIS A 148 11.05 -5.93 36.38
CA HIS A 148 11.60 -4.96 35.42
C HIS A 148 11.73 -3.57 36.05
N PHE A 149 10.72 -3.10 36.79
CA PHE A 149 10.83 -1.85 37.56
C PHE A 149 12.03 -1.88 38.51
N ASP A 150 12.17 -2.96 39.27
CA ASP A 150 13.27 -3.13 40.23
C ASP A 150 14.63 -3.17 39.51
N TRP A 151 14.70 -3.70 38.28
CA TRP A 151 15.91 -3.62 37.46
C TRP A 151 16.26 -2.18 37.07
N VAL A 152 15.31 -1.38 36.59
CA VAL A 152 15.57 0.02 36.22
C VAL A 152 15.93 0.85 37.46
N GLU A 153 15.28 0.64 38.60
CA GLU A 153 15.61 1.33 39.85
C GLU A 153 17.06 1.06 40.29
N ARG A 154 17.55 -0.18 40.12
CA ARG A 154 18.93 -0.54 40.50
C ARG A 154 19.99 0.26 39.75
N LEU A 155 19.69 0.81 38.57
CA LEU A 155 20.64 1.64 37.81
C LEU A 155 21.10 2.88 38.58
N ASP A 156 20.23 3.45 39.44
CA ASP A 156 20.53 4.61 40.28
C ASP A 156 21.54 4.28 41.40
N LYS A 157 21.63 2.99 41.77
CA LYS A 157 22.51 2.49 42.84
C LYS A 157 23.85 1.96 42.31
N MET A 158 24.02 1.85 40.99
CA MET A 158 25.24 1.33 40.37
C MET A 158 26.34 2.39 40.24
N SER A 159 27.59 1.98 40.36
CA SER A 159 28.74 2.83 40.08
C SER A 159 28.88 3.13 38.58
N THR A 160 29.58 4.22 38.24
CA THR A 160 29.86 4.56 36.83
C THR A 160 30.59 3.45 36.09
N ALA A 161 31.43 2.66 36.76
CA ALA A 161 32.14 1.54 36.15
C ALA A 161 31.17 0.41 35.75
N GLU A 162 30.28 0.02 36.66
CA GLU A 162 29.25 -1.01 36.41
C GLU A 162 28.30 -0.57 35.29
N LEU A 163 27.88 0.71 35.28
CA LEU A 163 27.02 1.25 34.23
C LEU A 163 27.68 1.24 32.84
N ARG A 164 29.00 1.47 32.76
CA ARG A 164 29.74 1.37 31.49
C ARG A 164 29.80 -0.06 30.99
N ASP A 165 30.04 -1.02 31.88
CA ASP A 165 30.10 -2.42 31.50
C ASP A 165 28.71 -2.95 31.11
N LEU A 166 27.65 -2.48 31.79
CA LEU A 166 26.27 -2.77 31.41
C LEU A 166 25.93 -2.17 30.04
N THR A 167 26.30 -0.92 29.79
CA THR A 167 26.13 -0.28 28.48
C THR A 167 26.83 -1.09 27.39
N LYS A 168 28.08 -1.52 27.58
CA LYS A 168 28.78 -2.34 26.58
C LYS A 168 28.07 -3.67 26.29
N GLN A 169 27.37 -4.25 27.26
CA GLN A 169 26.64 -5.49 27.08
C GLN A 169 25.32 -5.27 26.34
N TYR A 170 24.58 -4.21 26.69
CA TYR A 170 23.24 -3.94 26.17
C TYR A 170 23.20 -3.10 24.89
N ASP A 171 24.27 -2.35 24.58
CA ASP A 171 24.40 -1.55 23.34
C ASP A 171 24.86 -2.40 22.15
N GLN A 172 24.72 -3.72 22.25
CA GLN A 172 25.05 -4.68 21.19
C GLN A 172 23.78 -5.44 20.78
N GLY A 173 23.71 -5.82 19.50
CA GLY A 173 22.65 -6.71 19.02
C GLY A 173 21.26 -6.08 19.06
N ARG A 174 20.29 -6.83 19.62
CA ARG A 174 18.86 -6.52 19.52
C ARG A 174 18.41 -5.60 20.65
N GLU A 175 19.07 -5.67 21.80
CA GLU A 175 18.76 -4.94 23.02
C GLU A 175 18.91 -3.43 22.79
N SER A 176 19.99 -3.02 22.11
CA SER A 176 20.26 -1.64 21.68
C SER A 176 19.91 -0.61 22.77
N LEU A 177 20.62 -0.69 23.89
CA LEU A 177 20.35 0.14 25.06
C LEU A 177 21.65 0.61 25.72
N TYR A 178 21.75 1.92 25.95
CA TYR A 178 22.78 2.49 26.82
C TYR A 178 22.19 2.92 28.15
N VAL A 179 23.00 2.88 29.21
CA VAL A 179 22.60 3.30 30.55
C VAL A 179 23.51 4.40 31.11
N GLY A 180 22.98 5.15 32.06
CA GLY A 180 23.70 6.21 32.77
C GLY A 180 23.12 6.41 34.17
N SER A 181 23.84 7.16 35.00
CA SER A 181 23.46 7.38 36.40
C SER A 181 22.11 8.09 36.55
N MET A 182 21.70 8.86 35.54
CA MET A 182 20.41 9.56 35.53
C MET A 182 19.36 8.87 34.65
N SER A 183 19.60 7.64 34.19
CA SER A 183 18.63 6.88 33.39
C SER A 183 17.33 6.64 34.15
N TYR A 184 17.40 6.14 35.39
CA TYR A 184 16.22 5.87 36.21
C TYR A 184 15.35 7.11 36.46
N PRO A 185 15.87 8.23 37.03
CA PRO A 185 15.05 9.41 37.28
C PRO A 185 14.51 10.04 35.99
N ALA A 186 15.25 10.00 34.88
CA ALA A 186 14.76 10.47 33.60
C ALA A 186 13.64 9.58 33.03
N ALA A 187 13.76 8.25 33.15
CA ALA A 187 12.72 7.30 32.72
C ALA A 187 11.41 7.51 33.50
N LEU A 188 11.49 7.71 34.82
CA LEU A 188 10.30 8.04 35.62
C LEU A 188 9.66 9.37 35.20
N LEU A 189 10.47 10.40 34.91
CA LEU A 189 9.97 11.68 34.43
C LEU A 189 9.34 11.57 33.04
N SER A 190 9.92 10.77 32.14
CA SER A 190 9.38 10.53 30.79
C SER A 190 8.00 9.88 30.86
N ALA A 191 7.89 8.78 31.60
CA ALA A 191 6.64 8.06 31.82
C ALA A 191 5.59 8.95 32.50
N GLY A 192 5.98 9.68 33.56
CA GLY A 192 5.06 10.59 34.24
C GLY A 192 4.65 11.79 33.40
N GLY A 193 5.52 12.27 32.49
CA GLY A 193 5.18 13.29 31.50
C GLY A 193 4.12 12.79 30.50
N ALA A 194 4.24 11.54 30.03
CA ALA A 194 3.22 10.92 29.18
C ALA A 194 1.88 10.75 29.93
N ILE A 195 1.92 10.27 31.19
CA ILE A 195 0.74 10.14 32.05
C ILE A 195 0.02 11.49 32.16
N GLU A 196 0.72 12.55 32.59
CA GLU A 196 0.10 13.86 32.78
C GLU A 196 -0.43 14.45 31.46
N THR A 197 0.27 14.24 30.35
CA THR A 197 -0.18 14.66 29.03
C THR A 197 -1.51 14.01 28.68
N CYS A 198 -1.62 12.68 28.78
CA CYS A 198 -2.85 11.95 28.48
C CYS A 198 -3.98 12.31 29.47
N LYS A 199 -3.70 12.37 30.78
CA LYS A 199 -4.72 12.72 31.79
C LYS A 199 -5.35 14.08 31.54
N ASN A 200 -4.53 15.10 31.25
CA ASN A 200 -5.01 16.46 30.97
C ASN A 200 -5.92 16.53 29.73
N VAL A 201 -5.65 15.70 28.71
CA VAL A 201 -6.49 15.57 27.51
C VAL A 201 -7.80 14.84 27.84
N VAL A 202 -7.73 13.70 28.53
CA VAL A 202 -8.90 12.87 28.88
C VAL A 202 -9.94 13.66 29.68
N ILE A 203 -9.48 14.39 30.71
CA ILE A 203 -10.37 15.19 31.57
C ILE A 203 -10.79 16.52 30.95
N GLY A 204 -10.26 16.88 29.78
CA GLY A 204 -10.59 18.11 29.07
C GLY A 204 -10.04 19.39 29.70
N GLN A 205 -8.88 19.34 30.36
CA GLN A 205 -8.15 20.57 30.76
C GLN A 205 -7.50 21.25 29.54
N VAL A 206 -7.11 20.45 28.56
CA VAL A 206 -6.61 20.87 27.25
C VAL A 206 -7.38 20.10 26.17
N LYS A 207 -7.47 20.65 24.95
CA LYS A 207 -8.16 19.94 23.85
C LYS A 207 -7.37 18.71 23.37
N ASN A 208 -6.05 18.88 23.26
CA ASN A 208 -5.05 17.92 22.81
C ASN A 208 -3.69 18.34 23.38
N ALA A 209 -2.66 17.50 23.29
CA ALA A 209 -1.36 17.83 23.87
C ALA A 209 -0.17 17.12 23.20
N PHE A 210 1.02 17.67 23.41
CA PHE A 210 2.30 17.13 22.94
C PHE A 210 3.30 16.97 24.10
N ALA A 211 3.78 15.74 24.32
CA ALA A 211 4.81 15.41 25.31
C ALA A 211 6.18 15.33 24.62
N VAL A 212 7.01 16.35 24.84
CA VAL A 212 8.40 16.40 24.38
C VAL A 212 9.28 15.70 25.43
N ILE A 213 9.28 14.36 25.40
CA ILE A 213 9.82 13.50 26.46
C ILE A 213 10.99 12.64 25.97
N ARG A 214 11.84 12.21 26.92
CA ARG A 214 12.92 11.22 26.72
C ARG A 214 13.26 10.58 28.08
N PRO A 215 13.73 9.32 28.14
CA PRO A 215 13.91 8.37 27.03
C PRO A 215 12.58 7.96 26.35
N PRO A 216 12.63 7.47 25.09
CA PRO A 216 11.46 6.91 24.40
C PRO A 216 10.93 5.65 25.13
N GLY A 217 9.80 5.12 24.67
CA GLY A 217 9.09 4.03 25.34
C GLY A 217 8.70 2.83 24.47
N HIS A 218 8.37 3.01 23.19
CA HIS A 218 7.58 2.02 22.45
C HIS A 218 8.19 0.61 22.29
N HIS A 219 9.52 0.45 22.41
CA HIS A 219 10.21 -0.84 22.36
C HIS A 219 10.25 -1.58 23.70
N ALA A 220 10.09 -0.89 24.83
CA ALA A 220 10.18 -1.52 26.15
C ALA A 220 9.06 -2.54 26.31
N GLU A 221 9.45 -3.81 26.44
CA GLU A 221 8.55 -4.94 26.68
C GLU A 221 8.03 -4.89 28.12
N TRP A 222 7.01 -5.70 28.41
CA TRP A 222 6.45 -5.77 29.76
C TRP A 222 7.47 -6.26 30.81
N ASP A 223 8.51 -6.99 30.42
CA ASP A 223 9.51 -7.58 31.32
C ASP A 223 10.97 -7.15 31.04
N GLY A 224 11.21 -6.22 30.10
CA GLY A 224 12.57 -5.84 29.76
C GLY A 224 12.72 -4.56 28.94
N PRO A 225 13.89 -3.88 29.05
CA PRO A 225 14.20 -2.70 28.26
C PRO A 225 14.69 -3.10 26.86
N MET A 226 14.48 -2.24 25.87
CA MET A 226 14.91 -2.48 24.49
C MET A 226 14.88 -1.17 23.69
N GLY A 227 15.76 -1.03 22.69
CA GLY A 227 15.67 0.05 21.70
C GLY A 227 15.65 1.44 22.32
N PHE A 228 16.60 1.71 23.22
CA PHE A 228 16.69 2.95 24.02
C PHE A 228 15.55 3.18 25.03
N CYS A 229 14.58 2.28 25.12
CA CYS A 229 13.38 2.41 25.95
C CYS A 229 13.55 1.66 27.27
N PHE A 230 13.31 2.36 28.39
CA PHE A 230 13.35 1.77 29.74
C PHE A 230 11.96 1.37 30.22
N PHE A 231 11.01 2.29 30.14
CA PHE A 231 9.60 2.04 30.40
C PHE A 231 8.79 2.42 29.18
N ASN A 232 7.75 1.64 28.90
CA ASN A 232 6.83 1.95 27.83
C ASN A 232 5.87 3.07 28.24
N ASN A 233 6.24 4.31 27.91
CA ASN A 233 5.56 5.53 28.35
C ASN A 233 4.08 5.55 27.96
N VAL A 234 3.77 5.16 26.71
CA VAL A 234 2.40 5.19 26.17
C VAL A 234 1.49 4.15 26.84
N PRO A 235 1.82 2.84 26.89
CA PRO A 235 1.05 1.85 27.62
C PRO A 235 0.82 2.18 29.09
N VAL A 236 1.84 2.67 29.81
CA VAL A 236 1.68 3.13 31.19
C VAL A 236 0.63 4.24 31.26
N ALA A 237 0.76 5.28 30.43
CA ALA A 237 -0.18 6.41 30.42
C ALA A 237 -1.61 5.96 30.08
N VAL A 238 -1.77 5.05 29.12
CA VAL A 238 -3.07 4.49 28.72
C VAL A 238 -3.71 3.70 29.86
N ARG A 239 -2.96 2.82 30.52
CA ARG A 239 -3.46 2.04 31.67
C ARG A 239 -3.87 2.93 32.84
N VAL A 240 -3.07 3.94 33.16
CA VAL A 240 -3.44 4.93 34.19
C VAL A 240 -4.72 5.66 33.82
N CYS A 241 -4.88 6.10 32.56
CA CYS A 241 -6.11 6.77 32.14
C CYS A 241 -7.34 5.85 32.16
N GLN A 242 -7.20 4.59 31.75
CA GLN A 242 -8.27 3.59 31.84
C GLN A 242 -8.67 3.29 33.29
N GLN A 243 -7.70 3.22 34.21
CA GLN A 243 -7.95 2.98 35.63
C GLN A 243 -8.57 4.18 36.33
N ASP A 244 -8.05 5.39 36.09
CA ASP A 244 -8.52 6.62 36.75
C ASP A 244 -9.84 7.13 36.17
N TYR A 245 -10.08 6.91 34.87
CA TYR A 245 -11.22 7.46 34.12
C TYR A 245 -11.99 6.41 33.29
N PRO A 246 -12.41 5.27 33.87
CA PRO A 246 -12.99 4.15 33.14
C PRO A 246 -14.30 4.46 32.40
N LYS A 247 -14.98 5.57 32.76
CA LYS A 247 -16.23 6.01 32.13
C LYS A 247 -16.03 6.84 30.86
N ILE A 248 -14.86 7.46 30.69
CA ILE A 248 -14.62 8.45 29.61
C ILE A 248 -13.32 8.15 28.82
N CYS A 249 -12.60 7.10 29.19
CA CYS A 249 -11.38 6.62 28.55
C CYS A 249 -11.32 5.09 28.64
N ARG A 250 -12.21 4.40 27.93
CA ARG A 250 -12.24 2.92 27.88
C ARG A 250 -11.51 2.42 26.64
N LYS A 251 -11.95 2.84 25.46
CA LYS A 251 -11.36 2.46 24.16
C LYS A 251 -10.24 3.44 23.80
N VAL A 252 -9.03 2.96 23.56
CA VAL A 252 -7.89 3.81 23.19
C VAL A 252 -7.30 3.36 21.88
N LEU A 253 -7.11 4.29 20.95
CA LEU A 253 -6.30 4.07 19.75
C LEU A 253 -4.88 4.52 20.05
N ILE A 254 -3.93 3.61 19.92
CA ILE A 254 -2.49 3.93 19.86
C ILE A 254 -2.06 3.82 18.41
N LEU A 255 -1.71 4.96 17.81
CA LEU A 255 -1.10 4.99 16.49
C LEU A 255 0.41 5.21 16.63
N ASP A 256 1.19 4.28 16.11
CA ASP A 256 2.64 4.37 16.03
C ASP A 256 3.09 4.63 14.59
N TRP A 257 3.70 5.79 14.36
CA TRP A 257 4.29 6.15 13.08
C TRP A 257 5.81 6.27 13.14
N ASP A 258 6.43 5.85 14.26
CA ASP A 258 7.87 5.63 14.31
C ASP A 258 8.27 4.61 13.23
N VAL A 259 9.44 4.80 12.62
CA VAL A 259 9.87 3.92 11.52
C VAL A 259 10.11 2.49 11.99
N HIS A 260 10.35 2.29 13.29
CA HIS A 260 10.53 0.99 13.92
C HIS A 260 9.21 0.48 14.50
N HIS A 261 9.04 -0.84 14.46
CA HIS A 261 7.89 -1.48 15.11
C HIS A 261 7.98 -1.31 16.64
N GLY A 262 6.96 -0.69 17.24
CA GLY A 262 6.77 -0.64 18.70
C GLY A 262 6.36 -1.99 19.29
N ASN A 263 7.27 -2.97 19.26
CA ASN A 263 7.04 -4.34 19.73
C ASN A 263 6.51 -4.41 21.17
N GLY A 264 7.02 -3.56 22.06
CA GLY A 264 6.56 -3.51 23.45
C GLY A 264 5.11 -3.06 23.56
N VAL A 265 4.69 -2.06 22.78
CA VAL A 265 3.28 -1.60 22.77
C VAL A 265 2.36 -2.71 22.28
N GLN A 266 2.72 -3.35 21.17
CA GLN A 266 1.99 -4.49 20.61
C GLN A 266 1.82 -5.60 21.65
N ASN A 267 2.92 -6.04 22.28
CA ASN A 267 2.90 -7.20 23.16
C ASN A 267 2.16 -6.95 24.47
N ILE A 268 2.23 -5.73 25.03
CA ILE A 268 1.50 -5.34 26.25
C ILE A 268 -0.03 -5.38 26.03
N PHE A 269 -0.50 -5.06 24.83
CA PHE A 269 -1.94 -4.97 24.51
C PHE A 269 -2.46 -6.08 23.59
N TYR A 270 -1.64 -7.08 23.26
CA TYR A 270 -1.94 -8.07 22.20
C TYR A 270 -3.28 -8.80 22.37
N ASN A 271 -3.74 -8.95 23.62
CA ASN A 271 -4.98 -9.64 23.98
C ASN A 271 -6.08 -8.68 24.47
N ASP A 272 -5.88 -7.36 24.40
CA ASP A 272 -6.82 -6.37 24.94
C ASP A 272 -7.80 -5.86 23.87
N PRO A 273 -9.12 -6.10 24.01
CA PRO A 273 -10.12 -5.61 23.05
C PRO A 273 -10.33 -4.09 23.09
N ASN A 274 -9.92 -3.41 24.18
CA ASN A 274 -10.17 -1.99 24.39
C ASN A 274 -8.98 -1.11 23.97
N VAL A 275 -7.89 -1.70 23.48
CA VAL A 275 -6.76 -0.94 22.94
C VAL A 275 -6.50 -1.40 21.52
N LEU A 276 -6.70 -0.48 20.57
CA LEU A 276 -6.37 -0.70 19.17
C LEU A 276 -4.96 -0.15 18.94
N TYR A 277 -4.03 -1.04 18.60
CA TYR A 277 -2.67 -0.66 18.20
C TYR A 277 -2.53 -0.74 16.68
N ILE A 278 -2.08 0.36 16.08
CA ILE A 278 -1.78 0.42 14.65
C ILE A 278 -0.37 0.96 14.47
N SER A 279 0.49 0.24 13.75
CA SER A 279 1.87 0.66 13.49
C SER A 279 2.19 0.68 12.00
N LEU A 280 2.81 1.77 11.52
CA LEU A 280 3.46 1.82 10.21
C LEU A 280 4.97 1.80 10.42
N HIS A 281 5.66 0.79 9.92
CA HIS A 281 7.09 0.63 10.17
C HIS A 281 7.79 -0.07 9.02
N VAL A 282 9.11 0.10 8.91
CA VAL A 282 9.92 -0.70 7.98
C VAL A 282 10.11 -2.09 8.58
N TYR A 283 9.74 -3.13 7.83
CA TYR A 283 9.80 -4.51 8.31
C TYR A 283 10.88 -5.33 7.58
N GLN A 284 11.00 -5.19 6.26
CA GLN A 284 11.95 -5.97 5.43
C GLN A 284 11.94 -7.47 5.75
N ASN A 285 10.76 -8.06 5.88
CA ASN A 285 10.59 -9.48 6.26
C ASN A 285 11.26 -9.85 7.60
N GLY A 286 11.25 -8.93 8.56
CA GLY A 286 11.83 -9.10 9.89
C GLY A 286 13.36 -8.93 9.95
N ILE A 287 13.96 -8.30 8.93
CA ILE A 287 15.39 -7.96 8.88
C ILE A 287 15.64 -6.59 9.53
N PHE A 288 14.75 -5.63 9.31
CA PHE A 288 14.89 -4.29 9.88
C PHE A 288 14.62 -4.31 11.39
N TYR A 289 15.33 -3.47 12.16
CA TYR A 289 15.21 -3.41 13.62
C TYR A 289 13.75 -3.15 14.05
N PRO A 290 13.20 -3.83 15.07
CA PRO A 290 13.83 -4.75 16.04
C PRO A 290 14.05 -6.18 15.53
N GLY A 291 13.67 -6.48 14.29
CA GLY A 291 13.74 -7.79 13.67
C GLY A 291 12.90 -8.86 14.37
N LYS A 292 12.99 -10.08 13.88
CA LYS A 292 12.26 -11.22 14.46
C LYS A 292 12.69 -11.50 15.91
N PRO A 293 11.76 -11.82 16.81
CA PRO A 293 12.10 -12.18 18.18
C PRO A 293 12.85 -13.51 18.27
N PRO A 294 13.72 -13.68 19.28
CA PRO A 294 14.41 -14.95 19.53
C PRO A 294 13.44 -16.12 19.76
N ASN A 295 12.30 -15.84 20.42
CA ASN A 295 11.23 -16.80 20.59
C ASN A 295 10.25 -16.69 19.42
N SER A 296 10.13 -17.75 18.62
CA SER A 296 9.22 -17.79 17.46
C SER A 296 7.73 -17.75 17.84
N MET A 297 7.39 -17.95 19.11
CA MET A 297 6.02 -17.83 19.61
C MET A 297 5.64 -16.38 19.95
N THR A 298 6.62 -15.49 20.09
CA THR A 298 6.36 -14.06 20.30
C THR A 298 6.02 -13.44 18.95
N PRO A 299 4.89 -12.74 18.80
CA PRO A 299 4.53 -12.11 17.54
C PRO A 299 5.50 -10.97 17.22
N ASP A 300 5.89 -10.85 15.96
CA ASP A 300 6.73 -9.76 15.47
C ASP A 300 5.89 -8.68 14.77
N GLY A 301 6.56 -7.76 14.04
CA GLY A 301 5.91 -6.70 13.27
C GLY A 301 5.26 -7.14 11.95
N SER A 302 5.17 -8.45 11.65
CA SER A 302 4.56 -8.91 10.40
C SER A 302 3.08 -8.53 10.29
N ILE A 303 2.62 -8.36 9.05
CA ILE A 303 1.22 -8.02 8.71
C ILE A 303 0.23 -9.12 9.12
N GLU A 304 0.69 -10.35 9.34
CA GLU A 304 -0.17 -11.48 9.75
C GLU A 304 -0.56 -11.42 11.24
N HIS A 305 0.18 -10.69 12.07
CA HIS A 305 -0.05 -10.63 13.51
C HIS A 305 -1.17 -9.65 13.88
N CYS A 306 -2.38 -10.17 14.03
CA CYS A 306 -3.61 -9.38 14.23
C CYS A 306 -4.11 -9.33 15.69
N GLY A 307 -3.30 -9.72 16.66
CA GLY A 307 -3.70 -9.87 18.07
C GLY A 307 -4.10 -11.30 18.40
N SER A 308 -4.50 -11.56 19.65
CA SER A 308 -5.00 -12.88 20.05
C SER A 308 -6.10 -12.81 21.10
N GLU A 309 -6.80 -13.93 21.31
CA GLU A 309 -7.90 -14.03 22.25
C GLU A 309 -8.94 -12.90 22.03
N ALA A 310 -9.27 -12.13 23.08
CA ALA A 310 -10.20 -11.02 22.98
C ALA A 310 -9.63 -9.82 22.19
N GLY A 311 -8.31 -9.71 22.05
CA GLY A 311 -7.62 -8.67 21.29
C GLY A 311 -7.50 -8.97 19.79
N LEU A 312 -8.05 -10.09 19.30
CA LEU A 312 -8.01 -10.42 17.88
C LEU A 312 -8.70 -9.34 17.03
N GLY A 313 -8.00 -8.88 15.99
CA GLY A 313 -8.38 -7.74 15.16
C GLY A 313 -8.02 -6.37 15.75
N LYS A 314 -7.42 -6.29 16.95
CA LYS A 314 -7.03 -5.02 17.61
C LYS A 314 -5.53 -4.70 17.51
N ASN A 315 -4.78 -5.51 16.77
CA ASN A 315 -3.40 -5.22 16.38
C ASN A 315 -3.31 -5.14 14.86
N ILE A 316 -2.76 -4.03 14.34
CA ILE A 316 -2.66 -3.81 12.89
C ILE A 316 -1.25 -3.35 12.55
N ASN A 317 -0.51 -4.23 11.89
CA ASN A 317 0.82 -3.93 11.38
C ASN A 317 0.74 -3.56 9.89
N ILE A 318 1.28 -2.38 9.55
CA ILE A 318 1.58 -1.95 8.19
C ILE A 318 3.10 -1.99 8.02
N GLY A 319 3.62 -3.22 7.89
CA GLY A 319 5.05 -3.49 7.73
C GLY A 319 5.51 -3.28 6.29
N TRP A 320 6.24 -2.19 6.02
CA TRP A 320 6.78 -1.90 4.71
C TRP A 320 7.85 -2.92 4.31
N HIS A 321 7.78 -3.38 3.04
CA HIS A 321 8.74 -4.34 2.50
C HIS A 321 10.17 -3.81 2.42
N ASP A 322 10.33 -2.48 2.38
CA ASP A 322 11.61 -1.82 2.24
C ASP A 322 11.56 -0.40 2.80
N GLN A 323 12.73 0.22 2.95
CA GLN A 323 12.89 1.65 3.19
C GLN A 323 12.46 2.46 1.95
N GLY A 324 12.45 3.79 2.09
CA GLY A 324 12.15 4.70 0.99
C GLY A 324 10.66 5.00 0.76
N MET A 325 9.80 4.63 1.72
CA MET A 325 8.41 5.07 1.73
C MET A 325 8.33 6.57 2.01
N GLY A 326 7.35 7.25 1.42
CA GLY A 326 7.15 8.69 1.64
C GLY A 326 5.67 9.06 1.76
N ASP A 327 5.38 10.32 1.44
CA ASP A 327 4.06 10.92 1.66
C ASP A 327 2.91 10.17 0.96
N GLY A 328 3.15 9.61 -0.23
CA GLY A 328 2.15 8.88 -0.99
C GLY A 328 1.69 7.59 -0.29
N GLU A 329 2.64 6.83 0.24
CA GLU A 329 2.39 5.57 0.96
C GLU A 329 1.70 5.81 2.31
N TYR A 330 2.19 6.78 3.09
CA TYR A 330 1.61 7.10 4.39
C TYR A 330 0.19 7.66 4.25
N MET A 331 -0.06 8.55 3.28
CA MET A 331 -1.42 9.04 3.03
C MET A 331 -2.36 7.95 2.53
N ALA A 332 -1.88 7.03 1.69
CA ALA A 332 -2.68 5.89 1.25
C ALA A 332 -3.02 4.95 2.42
N ALA A 333 -2.07 4.65 3.32
CA ALA A 333 -2.30 3.86 4.52
C ALA A 333 -3.35 4.52 5.42
N PHE A 334 -3.25 5.83 5.63
CA PHE A 334 -4.21 6.60 6.43
C PHE A 334 -5.62 6.55 5.86
N GLN A 335 -5.76 6.83 4.57
CA GLN A 335 -7.06 6.94 3.93
C GLN A 335 -7.74 5.58 3.72
N LYS A 336 -6.97 4.52 3.45
CA LYS A 336 -7.52 3.20 3.11
C LYS A 336 -7.70 2.27 4.31
N ILE A 337 -6.87 2.40 5.35
CA ILE A 337 -6.82 1.42 6.45
C ILE A 337 -7.06 2.12 7.78
N ILE A 338 -6.18 3.07 8.14
CA ILE A 338 -6.11 3.60 9.51
C ILE A 338 -7.37 4.38 9.86
N MET A 339 -7.75 5.37 9.04
CA MET A 339 -8.90 6.23 9.35
C MET A 339 -10.24 5.47 9.29
N PRO A 340 -10.51 4.59 8.31
CA PRO A 340 -11.74 3.78 8.34
C PRO A 340 -11.82 2.90 9.58
N ILE A 341 -10.76 2.15 9.91
CA ILE A 341 -10.75 1.28 11.09
C ILE A 341 -10.85 2.08 12.38
N ALA A 342 -10.12 3.19 12.50
CA ALA A 342 -10.17 4.04 13.68
C ALA A 342 -11.55 4.65 13.91
N LYS A 343 -12.28 4.99 12.85
CA LYS A 343 -13.68 5.44 12.94
C LYS A 343 -14.63 4.33 13.35
N GLU A 344 -14.46 3.12 12.81
CA GLU A 344 -15.26 1.96 13.22
C GLU A 344 -14.97 1.55 14.67
N PHE A 345 -13.73 1.66 15.12
CA PHE A 345 -13.34 1.41 16.50
C PHE A 345 -13.90 2.44 17.48
N ASP A 346 -14.03 3.70 17.04
CA ASP A 346 -14.60 4.81 17.79
C ASP A 346 -13.89 5.01 19.16
N PRO A 347 -12.60 5.41 19.17
CA PRO A 347 -11.83 5.54 20.40
C PRO A 347 -12.29 6.72 21.27
N ASP A 348 -12.13 6.58 22.59
CA ASP A 348 -12.33 7.64 23.58
C ASP A 348 -11.11 8.56 23.74
N LEU A 349 -9.93 8.07 23.33
CA LEU A 349 -8.64 8.77 23.34
C LEU A 349 -7.78 8.26 22.18
N VAL A 350 -7.09 9.16 21.50
CA VAL A 350 -6.02 8.81 20.55
C VAL A 350 -4.67 9.18 21.15
N VAL A 351 -3.76 8.23 21.22
CA VAL A 351 -2.37 8.45 21.59
C VAL A 351 -1.48 8.18 20.37
N ILE A 352 -0.62 9.12 20.03
CA ILE A 352 0.33 8.98 18.93
C ILE A 352 1.70 8.70 19.53
N SER A 353 2.23 7.49 19.30
CA SER A 353 3.65 7.18 19.48
C SER A 353 4.41 7.84 18.32
N ALA A 354 4.97 9.02 18.59
CA ALA A 354 5.45 9.93 17.57
C ALA A 354 6.96 9.89 17.43
N GLY A 355 7.44 8.89 16.69
CA GLY A 355 8.78 8.90 16.10
C GLY A 355 8.85 9.85 14.91
N PHE A 356 10.02 10.43 14.66
CA PHE A 356 10.28 11.24 13.47
C PHE A 356 11.49 10.74 12.67
N ASP A 357 11.85 9.48 12.85
CA ASP A 357 12.88 8.77 12.08
C ASP A 357 12.39 8.24 10.73
N ALA A 358 11.08 8.24 10.46
CA ALA A 358 10.57 8.08 9.11
C ALA A 358 10.66 9.38 8.26
N ALA A 359 11.07 10.49 8.87
CA ALA A 359 11.10 11.80 8.22
C ALA A 359 12.22 11.93 7.17
N ASP A 360 11.96 12.72 6.13
CA ASP A 360 12.97 13.07 5.14
C ASP A 360 14.23 13.70 5.79
N GLY A 361 15.38 13.05 5.57
CA GLY A 361 16.68 13.41 6.13
C GLY A 361 17.13 12.58 7.33
N ASP A 362 16.29 11.68 7.87
CA ASP A 362 16.73 10.71 8.87
C ASP A 362 17.31 9.45 8.21
N GLU A 363 18.63 9.29 8.31
CA GLU A 363 19.35 8.21 7.64
C GLU A 363 19.14 6.84 8.30
N LEU A 364 18.71 6.79 9.58
CA LEU A 364 18.46 5.52 10.27
C LEU A 364 17.17 4.87 9.78
N GLY A 365 16.09 5.66 9.66
CA GLY A 365 14.81 5.14 9.15
C GLY A 365 14.78 5.00 7.63
N GLY A 366 15.50 5.86 6.90
CA GLY A 366 15.65 5.76 5.44
C GLY A 366 14.34 5.96 4.67
N CYS A 367 13.36 6.63 5.27
CA CYS A 367 12.09 7.01 4.65
C CYS A 367 12.08 8.52 4.33
N PHE A 368 11.05 8.99 3.61
CA PHE A 368 10.96 10.33 3.05
C PHE A 368 9.64 11.03 3.40
N VAL A 369 9.17 10.87 4.65
CA VAL A 369 7.94 11.52 5.10
C VAL A 369 8.21 13.00 5.38
N SER A 370 7.49 13.87 4.70
CA SER A 370 7.65 15.32 4.85
C SER A 370 6.95 15.85 6.10
N PRO A 371 7.39 17.01 6.64
CA PRO A 371 6.67 17.68 7.73
C PRO A 371 5.21 17.99 7.39
N ALA A 372 4.89 18.25 6.11
CA ALA A 372 3.52 18.45 5.66
C ALA A 372 2.69 17.19 5.82
N CYS A 373 3.25 16.01 5.50
CA CYS A 373 2.57 14.74 5.69
C CYS A 373 2.27 14.47 7.17
N TYR A 374 3.21 14.71 8.09
CA TYR A 374 2.95 14.62 9.54
C TYR A 374 1.81 15.55 10.00
N ALA A 375 1.72 16.77 9.45
CA ALA A 375 0.60 17.67 9.70
C ALA A 375 -0.74 17.08 9.20
N HIS A 376 -0.78 16.50 7.99
CA HIS A 376 -1.98 15.82 7.47
C HIS A 376 -2.38 14.60 8.30
N MET A 377 -1.42 13.75 8.69
CA MET A 377 -1.65 12.60 9.57
C MET A 377 -2.28 13.03 10.91
N THR A 378 -1.67 14.04 11.54
CA THR A 378 -2.18 14.62 12.80
C THR A 378 -3.60 15.16 12.62
N HIS A 379 -3.85 15.92 11.55
CA HIS A 379 -5.15 16.52 11.28
C HIS A 379 -6.25 15.48 11.11
N MET A 380 -5.97 14.38 10.41
CA MET A 380 -6.93 13.28 10.26
C MET A 380 -7.29 12.65 11.62
N LEU A 381 -6.30 12.40 12.48
CA LEU A 381 -6.51 11.81 13.80
C LEU A 381 -7.28 12.72 14.76
N MET A 382 -7.12 14.04 14.64
CA MET A 382 -7.88 15.02 15.42
C MET A 382 -9.39 15.00 15.14
N SER A 383 -9.85 14.29 14.09
CA SER A 383 -11.28 14.08 13.85
C SER A 383 -11.90 12.96 14.69
N LEU A 384 -11.08 12.18 15.41
CA LEU A 384 -11.50 11.07 16.27
C LEU A 384 -11.57 11.53 17.74
N ALA A 385 -12.24 10.75 18.60
CA ALA A 385 -12.23 10.94 20.05
C ALA A 385 -12.59 12.38 20.50
N ASP A 386 -13.47 13.07 19.76
CA ASP A 386 -13.77 14.50 19.94
C ASP A 386 -12.53 15.42 19.98
N GLY A 387 -11.47 15.06 19.25
CA GLY A 387 -10.21 15.78 19.21
C GLY A 387 -9.26 15.50 20.38
N LYS A 388 -9.58 14.57 21.28
CA LYS A 388 -8.71 14.12 22.37
C LYS A 388 -7.51 13.35 21.81
N VAL A 389 -6.47 14.09 21.44
CA VAL A 389 -5.22 13.55 20.90
C VAL A 389 -4.07 13.89 21.85
N ALA A 390 -3.32 12.88 22.26
CA ALA A 390 -2.05 13.05 22.98
C ALA A 390 -0.90 12.54 22.11
N VAL A 391 0.10 13.37 21.88
CA VAL A 391 1.30 13.01 21.10
C VAL A 391 2.45 12.78 22.06
N CYS A 392 3.09 11.62 22.02
CA CYS A 392 4.23 11.26 22.86
C CYS A 392 5.46 11.06 21.98
N LEU A 393 6.54 11.80 22.23
CA LEU A 393 7.75 11.70 21.43
C LEU A 393 8.45 10.34 21.62
N GLU A 394 8.79 9.68 20.50
CA GLU A 394 9.55 8.41 20.45
C GLU A 394 10.93 8.63 19.79
N GLY A 395 11.21 8.00 18.62
CA GLY A 395 12.45 8.10 17.84
C GLY A 395 12.60 9.35 16.96
N GLY A 396 13.65 9.38 16.13
CA GLY A 396 14.02 10.51 15.27
C GLY A 396 15.36 11.15 15.65
N TYR A 397 16.38 10.94 14.83
CA TYR A 397 17.78 11.12 15.18
C TYR A 397 18.46 12.20 14.34
N ASN A 398 17.84 12.65 13.25
CA ASN A 398 18.21 13.90 12.61
C ASN A 398 17.59 15.12 13.33
N LEU A 399 18.41 15.88 14.06
CA LEU A 399 17.97 17.03 14.88
C LEU A 399 17.18 18.10 14.09
N LYS A 400 17.46 18.26 12.79
CA LYS A 400 16.72 19.20 11.95
C LYS A 400 15.37 18.60 11.55
N ALA A 401 15.35 17.37 11.04
CA ALA A 401 14.14 16.68 10.58
C ALA A 401 13.12 16.55 11.72
N ILE A 402 13.56 16.07 12.88
CA ILE A 402 12.70 15.94 14.07
C ILE A 402 12.10 17.28 14.51
N SER A 403 12.89 18.36 14.48
CA SER A 403 12.43 19.69 14.89
C SER A 403 11.37 20.25 13.94
N VAL A 404 11.56 20.13 12.62
CA VAL A 404 10.59 20.65 11.65
C VAL A 404 9.30 19.82 11.61
N SER A 405 9.41 18.49 11.76
CA SER A 405 8.25 17.59 11.80
C SER A 405 7.45 17.78 13.08
N ALA A 406 8.10 17.87 14.25
CA ALA A 406 7.44 18.18 15.52
C ALA A 406 6.74 19.54 15.50
N VAL A 407 7.34 20.57 14.88
CA VAL A 407 6.69 21.88 14.70
C VAL A 407 5.43 21.76 13.84
N ALA A 408 5.46 20.96 12.76
CA ALA A 408 4.31 20.78 11.90
C ALA A 408 3.14 20.06 12.62
N VAL A 409 3.45 19.05 13.44
CA VAL A 409 2.47 18.39 14.31
C VAL A 409 1.90 19.39 15.33
N ALA A 410 2.75 20.12 16.06
CA ALA A 410 2.32 21.07 17.08
C ALA A 410 1.43 22.20 16.51
N LYS A 411 1.78 22.76 15.35
CA LYS A 411 0.95 23.74 14.63
C LYS A 411 -0.43 23.19 14.30
N THR A 412 -0.49 21.95 13.83
CA THR A 412 -1.75 21.28 13.51
C THR A 412 -2.61 21.08 14.75
N LEU A 413 -2.02 20.62 15.87
CA LEU A 413 -2.72 20.49 17.15
C LEU A 413 -3.31 21.82 17.63
N MET A 414 -2.58 22.92 17.44
CA MET A 414 -3.03 24.27 17.77
C MET A 414 -4.17 24.76 16.86
N GLY A 415 -4.37 24.14 15.70
CA GLY A 415 -5.47 24.41 14.77
C GLY A 415 -5.03 25.12 13.48
N GLU A 416 -3.73 25.25 13.21
CA GLU A 416 -3.27 25.71 11.90
C GLU A 416 -3.61 24.67 10.82
N PRO A 417 -4.08 25.10 9.63
CA PRO A 417 -4.37 24.17 8.54
C PRO A 417 -3.07 23.51 8.05
N PRO A 418 -3.07 22.20 7.77
CA PRO A 418 -1.91 21.52 7.20
C PRO A 418 -1.45 22.18 5.88
N PRO A 419 -0.14 22.27 5.63
CA PRO A 419 0.38 22.77 4.35
C PRO A 419 -0.13 21.95 3.17
N ARG A 420 -0.17 22.55 1.98
CA ARG A 420 -0.51 21.81 0.75
C ARG A 420 0.50 20.69 0.51
N LEU A 421 -0.01 19.49 0.24
CA LEU A 421 0.79 18.30 -0.04
C LEU A 421 0.64 17.91 -1.51
N GLU A 422 1.75 17.77 -2.23
CA GLU A 422 1.78 17.20 -3.58
C GLU A 422 2.03 15.69 -3.48
N LEU A 423 0.98 14.90 -3.68
CA LEU A 423 1.07 13.45 -3.49
C LEU A 423 1.87 12.80 -4.64
N PRO A 424 2.99 12.12 -4.33
CA PRO A 424 3.71 11.35 -5.33
C PRO A 424 2.93 10.08 -5.70
N LYS A 425 3.31 9.43 -6.81
CA LYS A 425 2.78 8.11 -7.15
C LYS A 425 3.22 7.11 -6.10
N ILE A 426 2.27 6.33 -5.59
CA ILE A 426 2.55 5.27 -4.64
C ILE A 426 3.41 4.17 -5.28
N ASN A 427 4.37 3.66 -4.50
CA ASN A 427 5.13 2.45 -4.81
C ASN A 427 4.16 1.26 -4.99
N LYS A 428 4.35 0.50 -6.06
CA LYS A 428 3.46 -0.63 -6.40
C LYS A 428 3.48 -1.74 -5.36
N GLU A 429 4.64 -2.04 -4.79
CA GLU A 429 4.76 -3.03 -3.71
C GLU A 429 4.11 -2.53 -2.42
N ALA A 430 4.27 -1.25 -2.07
CA ALA A 430 3.55 -0.66 -0.95
C ALA A 430 2.03 -0.74 -1.15
N ALA A 431 1.53 -0.47 -2.36
CA ALA A 431 0.12 -0.65 -2.69
C ALA A 431 -0.36 -2.11 -2.54
N ARG A 432 0.48 -3.10 -2.91
CA ARG A 432 0.18 -4.53 -2.69
C ARG A 432 0.16 -4.89 -1.21
N ILE A 433 1.08 -4.35 -0.41
CA ILE A 433 1.10 -4.55 1.06
C ILE A 433 -0.19 -3.99 1.67
N LEU A 434 -0.58 -2.77 1.31
CA LEU A 434 -1.83 -2.18 1.81
C LEU A 434 -3.04 -3.04 1.45
N ALA A 435 -3.09 -3.61 0.24
CA ALA A 435 -4.16 -4.54 -0.14
C ALA A 435 -4.13 -5.84 0.68
N LYS A 436 -2.95 -6.38 0.97
CA LYS A 436 -2.79 -7.56 1.85
C LYS A 436 -3.22 -7.25 3.28
N VAL A 437 -2.79 -6.14 3.86
CA VAL A 437 -3.23 -5.69 5.20
C VAL A 437 -4.74 -5.56 5.22
N GLN A 438 -5.34 -4.90 4.23
CA GLN A 438 -6.79 -4.79 4.12
C GLN A 438 -7.47 -6.18 4.10
N SER A 439 -6.95 -7.14 3.33
CA SER A 439 -7.50 -8.51 3.28
C SER A 439 -7.38 -9.27 4.61
N LEU A 440 -6.29 -9.08 5.35
CA LEU A 440 -6.07 -9.72 6.66
C LEU A 440 -6.95 -9.09 7.75
N GLN A 441 -7.29 -7.80 7.60
CA GLN A 441 -8.15 -7.08 8.53
C GLN A 441 -9.65 -7.23 8.21
N ALA A 442 -10.01 -7.61 6.97
CA ALA A 442 -11.39 -7.80 6.53
C ALA A 442 -12.27 -8.70 7.42
N PRO A 443 -11.77 -9.80 8.01
CA PRO A 443 -12.58 -10.63 8.91
C PRO A 443 -12.99 -9.93 10.21
N TYR A 444 -12.30 -8.86 10.60
CA TYR A 444 -12.45 -8.20 11.90
C TYR A 444 -13.10 -6.82 11.82
N TRP A 445 -13.12 -6.20 10.64
CA TRP A 445 -13.59 -4.83 10.43
C TRP A 445 -14.48 -4.74 9.20
N GLU A 446 -15.70 -4.24 9.37
CA GLU A 446 -16.68 -4.09 8.29
C GLU A 446 -16.18 -3.12 7.22
N CYS A 447 -15.53 -2.02 7.62
CA CYS A 447 -14.93 -1.04 6.72
C CYS A 447 -13.74 -1.62 5.90
N MET A 448 -13.19 -2.76 6.32
CA MET A 448 -12.12 -3.47 5.64
C MET A 448 -12.63 -4.64 4.78
N ARG A 449 -13.93 -4.78 4.57
CA ARG A 449 -14.49 -5.75 3.62
C ARG A 449 -14.57 -5.16 2.20
N PRO A 450 -13.56 -5.29 1.33
CA PRO A 450 -13.78 -5.40 -0.10
C PRO A 450 -14.01 -6.88 -0.45
N GLY A 451 -14.54 -7.20 -1.63
CA GLY A 451 -14.87 -8.56 -2.09
C GLY A 451 -13.66 -9.51 -2.24
N VAL A 452 -12.96 -9.77 -1.14
CA VAL A 452 -11.84 -10.71 -1.02
C VAL A 452 -12.44 -12.09 -0.89
N VAL A 453 -12.13 -12.92 -1.88
CA VAL A 453 -12.50 -14.32 -1.91
C VAL A 453 -11.68 -15.09 -0.86
N ASN A 454 -12.36 -15.72 0.10
CA ASN A 454 -11.74 -16.68 1.03
C ASN A 454 -11.37 -17.96 0.27
N VAL A 455 -10.13 -18.05 -0.21
CA VAL A 455 -9.67 -19.15 -1.10
C VAL A 455 -9.81 -20.53 -0.45
N PRO A 456 -9.39 -20.76 0.82
CA PRO A 456 -9.60 -22.05 1.48
C PRO A 456 -11.07 -22.48 1.54
N GLU A 457 -11.98 -21.55 1.82
CA GLU A 457 -13.41 -21.83 1.86
C GLU A 457 -13.94 -22.16 0.46
N ILE A 458 -13.56 -21.38 -0.56
CA ILE A 458 -13.98 -21.62 -1.94
C ILE A 458 -13.40 -22.93 -2.52
N GLN A 459 -12.17 -23.31 -2.18
CA GLN A 459 -11.60 -24.61 -2.58
C GLN A 459 -12.40 -25.78 -2.01
N SER A 460 -12.90 -25.65 -0.78
CA SER A 460 -13.77 -26.68 -0.17
C SER A 460 -15.11 -26.86 -0.89
N LEU A 461 -15.51 -25.89 -1.72
CA LEU A 461 -16.78 -25.86 -2.46
C LEU A 461 -16.67 -26.38 -3.90
N ASN A 462 -15.66 -27.20 -4.23
CA ASN A 462 -15.45 -27.77 -5.57
C ASN A 462 -15.34 -26.69 -6.68
N SER A 463 -14.57 -25.63 -6.38
CA SER A 463 -14.36 -24.50 -7.29
C SER A 463 -13.29 -24.78 -8.35
N SER A 464 -13.19 -23.90 -9.34
CA SER A 464 -12.12 -23.93 -10.35
C SER A 464 -11.69 -22.50 -10.68
N ARG A 465 -10.40 -22.30 -10.94
CA ARG A 465 -9.89 -21.00 -11.39
C ARG A 465 -10.46 -20.68 -12.77
N LEU A 466 -10.80 -19.41 -12.98
CA LEU A 466 -11.52 -18.98 -14.17
C LEU A 466 -10.69 -19.13 -15.46
N HIS A 467 -9.36 -19.02 -15.41
CA HIS A 467 -8.52 -19.18 -16.60
C HIS A 467 -8.57 -20.61 -17.17
N ASP A 468 -8.71 -21.63 -16.31
CA ASP A 468 -8.87 -23.04 -16.73
C ASP A 468 -10.24 -23.24 -17.39
N VAL A 469 -11.29 -22.58 -16.88
CA VAL A 469 -12.66 -22.62 -17.46
C VAL A 469 -12.70 -21.94 -18.83
N ILE A 470 -12.07 -20.76 -18.95
CA ILE A 470 -12.00 -20.01 -20.21
C ILE A 470 -11.29 -20.84 -21.29
N ARG A 471 -10.17 -21.49 -20.99
CA ARG A 471 -9.46 -22.30 -21.99
C ARG A 471 -10.30 -23.48 -22.48
N ASN A 472 -11.06 -24.11 -21.59
CA ASN A 472 -12.01 -25.17 -21.97
C ASN A 472 -13.16 -24.65 -22.85
N ALA A 473 -13.68 -23.47 -22.56
CA ALA A 473 -14.69 -22.83 -23.41
C ALA A 473 -14.13 -22.48 -24.80
N GLN A 474 -12.91 -21.93 -24.88
CA GLN A 474 -12.22 -21.68 -26.16
C GLN A 474 -12.06 -22.95 -26.98
N ARG A 475 -11.64 -24.07 -26.36
CA ARG A 475 -11.54 -25.38 -27.02
C ARG A 475 -12.88 -25.79 -27.64
N GLN A 476 -13.98 -25.61 -26.93
CA GLN A 476 -15.31 -25.96 -27.44
C GLN A 476 -15.72 -25.08 -28.63
N VAL A 477 -15.46 -23.77 -28.56
CA VAL A 477 -15.74 -22.83 -29.66
C VAL A 477 -14.93 -23.20 -30.92
N LEU A 478 -13.61 -23.39 -30.77
CA LEU A 478 -12.73 -23.72 -31.88
C LEU A 478 -13.00 -25.11 -32.46
N GLN A 479 -13.38 -26.08 -31.63
CA GLN A 479 -13.83 -27.39 -32.12
C GLN A 479 -15.12 -27.27 -32.93
N THR A 480 -16.10 -26.51 -32.47
CA THR A 480 -17.41 -26.38 -33.18
C THR A 480 -17.24 -25.62 -34.50
N LYS A 481 -16.44 -24.55 -34.50
CA LYS A 481 -16.28 -23.67 -35.66
C LYS A 481 -15.34 -24.26 -36.72
N HIS A 482 -14.25 -24.87 -36.26
CA HIS A 482 -13.11 -25.23 -37.12
C HIS A 482 -12.68 -26.69 -37.01
N ASN A 483 -13.40 -27.51 -36.24
CA ASN A 483 -13.04 -28.90 -35.94
C ASN A 483 -11.64 -29.04 -35.33
N MET A 484 -11.12 -28.00 -34.67
CA MET A 484 -9.82 -28.07 -34.00
C MET A 484 -9.84 -29.11 -32.87
N ILE A 485 -8.74 -29.85 -32.74
CA ILE A 485 -8.57 -30.93 -31.77
C ILE A 485 -7.39 -30.63 -30.85
N PRO A 486 -7.42 -31.11 -29.59
CA PRO A 486 -6.28 -30.99 -28.69
C PRO A 486 -5.12 -31.86 -29.16
N LEU A 487 -3.92 -31.28 -29.15
CA LEU A 487 -2.68 -32.00 -29.39
C LEU A 487 -2.11 -32.49 -28.06
N TYR A 488 -1.92 -33.81 -27.93
CA TYR A 488 -1.39 -34.40 -26.71
C TYR A 488 0.11 -34.09 -26.54
N ILE A 489 0.50 -33.63 -25.35
CA ILE A 489 1.89 -33.33 -24.99
C ILE A 489 2.29 -34.20 -23.81
N GLN A 490 3.33 -35.00 -23.99
CA GLN A 490 3.85 -35.86 -22.92
C GLN A 490 4.56 -35.02 -21.85
N ARG A 491 4.17 -35.18 -20.58
CA ARG A 491 4.74 -34.47 -19.42
C ARG A 491 4.90 -35.39 -18.22
N GLU A 492 5.82 -35.02 -17.33
CA GLU A 492 5.99 -35.70 -16.03
C GLU A 492 4.87 -35.38 -15.06
N ASN A 493 4.42 -34.11 -15.03
CA ASN A 493 3.36 -33.62 -14.14
C ASN A 493 2.14 -33.16 -14.95
N LEU A 494 0.96 -33.63 -14.56
CA LEU A 494 -0.32 -33.32 -15.18
C LEU A 494 -1.08 -32.31 -14.31
N TYR A 495 -0.93 -31.02 -14.62
CA TYR A 495 -1.74 -29.96 -14.00
C TYR A 495 -2.95 -29.62 -14.88
N LYS A 496 -4.05 -29.19 -14.25
CA LYS A 496 -5.29 -28.80 -14.96
C LYS A 496 -5.04 -27.70 -15.99
N SER A 497 -4.17 -26.74 -15.68
CA SER A 497 -3.78 -25.66 -16.60
C SER A 497 -3.01 -26.10 -17.84
N TYR A 498 -2.61 -27.37 -17.93
CA TYR A 498 -1.99 -27.96 -19.13
C TYR A 498 -2.99 -28.73 -20.02
N GLU A 499 -4.22 -28.93 -19.56
CA GLU A 499 -5.27 -29.50 -20.39
C GLU A 499 -5.65 -28.54 -21.51
N ASN A 500 -5.83 -29.07 -22.73
CA ASN A 500 -6.21 -28.30 -23.92
C ASN A 500 -5.26 -27.11 -24.20
N GLN A 501 -4.01 -27.21 -23.74
CA GLN A 501 -3.05 -26.12 -23.88
C GLN A 501 -2.74 -25.84 -25.36
N VAL A 502 -2.66 -26.89 -26.18
CA VAL A 502 -2.38 -26.78 -27.62
C VAL A 502 -3.54 -27.37 -28.43
N LEU A 503 -4.05 -26.58 -29.36
CA LEU A 503 -5.14 -26.95 -30.26
C LEU A 503 -4.64 -26.86 -31.70
N VAL A 504 -5.04 -27.82 -32.54
CA VAL A 504 -4.60 -27.89 -33.94
C VAL A 504 -5.77 -28.13 -34.87
N THR A 505 -5.68 -27.62 -36.10
CA THR A 505 -6.63 -27.97 -37.17
C THR A 505 -6.46 -29.44 -37.59
N PRO A 506 -7.54 -30.11 -38.04
CA PRO A 506 -7.44 -31.45 -38.62
C PRO A 506 -6.45 -31.47 -39.80
N GLY A 507 -5.68 -32.55 -39.93
CA GLY A 507 -4.74 -32.70 -41.05
C GLY A 507 -3.54 -31.76 -41.01
N LEU A 508 -3.18 -31.18 -39.85
CA LEU A 508 -2.05 -30.24 -39.74
C LEU A 508 -0.73 -30.78 -40.34
N HIS A 509 -0.49 -32.08 -40.26
CA HIS A 509 0.71 -32.74 -40.78
C HIS A 509 0.80 -32.77 -42.32
N GLU A 510 -0.34 -32.62 -43.01
CA GLU A 510 -0.43 -32.56 -44.48
C GLU A 510 -0.51 -31.11 -44.99
N ALA A 511 -0.62 -30.13 -44.08
CA ALA A 511 -0.81 -28.74 -44.46
C ALA A 511 0.49 -28.15 -45.03
N LYS A 512 0.40 -27.59 -46.24
CA LYS A 512 1.53 -26.91 -46.89
C LYS A 512 1.89 -25.57 -46.27
N LYS A 513 0.89 -24.89 -45.71
CA LYS A 513 1.04 -23.59 -45.04
C LYS A 513 0.59 -23.74 -43.60
N ILE A 514 1.46 -23.40 -42.64
CA ILE A 514 1.17 -23.52 -41.21
C ILE A 514 1.31 -22.17 -40.51
N LEU A 515 0.32 -21.80 -39.71
CA LEU A 515 0.38 -20.67 -38.79
C LEU A 515 0.42 -21.17 -37.35
N ILE A 516 1.51 -20.86 -36.65
CA ILE A 516 1.69 -21.17 -35.23
C ILE A 516 1.39 -19.91 -34.44
N ILE A 517 0.44 -19.96 -33.51
CA ILE A 517 0.10 -18.84 -32.64
C ILE A 517 0.48 -19.19 -31.20
N ILE A 518 1.36 -18.39 -30.61
CA ILE A 518 1.81 -18.53 -29.21
C ILE A 518 1.31 -17.31 -28.45
N HIS A 519 0.34 -17.51 -27.55
CA HIS A 519 -0.37 -16.39 -26.94
C HIS A 519 -0.58 -16.54 -25.43
N ASP A 520 -0.68 -15.38 -24.75
CA ASP A 520 -1.15 -15.28 -23.37
C ASP A 520 -2.65 -15.65 -23.29
N PRO A 521 -3.20 -15.98 -22.10
CA PRO A 521 -4.62 -16.22 -21.94
C PRO A 521 -5.44 -14.97 -22.33
N PRO A 522 -6.70 -15.14 -22.77
CA PRO A 522 -7.57 -14.02 -23.11
C PRO A 522 -7.70 -12.98 -22.00
N GLN A 523 -7.94 -11.74 -22.40
CA GLN A 523 -8.13 -10.66 -21.44
C GLN A 523 -9.52 -10.77 -20.80
N LEU A 524 -9.57 -10.82 -19.47
CA LEU A 524 -10.82 -10.72 -18.72
C LEU A 524 -11.06 -9.27 -18.30
N LEU A 525 -12.23 -8.74 -18.62
CA LEU A 525 -12.71 -7.44 -18.17
C LEU A 525 -14.00 -7.68 -17.38
N ALA A 526 -14.13 -7.13 -16.19
CA ALA A 526 -15.35 -7.30 -15.42
C ALA A 526 -15.64 -6.07 -14.57
N GLN A 527 -16.93 -5.75 -14.45
CA GLN A 527 -17.41 -4.66 -13.62
C GLN A 527 -17.97 -5.28 -12.32
N PRO A 528 -17.27 -5.16 -11.18
CA PRO A 528 -17.81 -5.61 -9.90
C PRO A 528 -18.94 -4.68 -9.45
N ASP A 529 -19.85 -5.22 -8.64
CA ASP A 529 -20.86 -4.43 -7.95
C ASP A 529 -20.17 -3.40 -7.03
N VAL A 530 -20.69 -2.18 -7.01
CA VAL A 530 -20.09 -1.06 -6.28
C VAL A 530 -20.30 -1.20 -4.76
N ILE A 531 -21.32 -1.95 -4.33
CA ILE A 531 -21.73 -2.11 -2.94
C ILE A 531 -20.91 -3.19 -2.27
N ASP A 532 -20.80 -4.37 -2.87
CA ASP A 532 -20.21 -5.55 -2.22
C ASP A 532 -19.04 -6.17 -3.02
N SER A 533 -18.66 -5.56 -4.14
CA SER A 533 -17.61 -6.07 -5.05
C SER A 533 -17.88 -7.47 -5.62
N THR A 534 -19.10 -7.98 -5.52
CA THR A 534 -19.47 -9.24 -6.15
C THR A 534 -19.39 -9.12 -7.67
N LEU A 535 -19.02 -10.22 -8.31
CA LEU A 535 -18.88 -10.26 -9.76
C LEU A 535 -19.99 -11.09 -10.37
N ASP A 536 -20.96 -10.41 -10.98
CA ASP A 536 -21.97 -11.09 -11.78
C ASP A 536 -21.40 -11.47 -13.16
N PRO A 537 -21.57 -12.74 -13.61
CA PRO A 537 -21.01 -13.18 -14.89
C PRO A 537 -21.50 -12.40 -16.11
N HIS A 538 -22.70 -11.82 -16.07
CA HIS A 538 -23.25 -11.01 -17.17
C HIS A 538 -22.59 -9.62 -17.29
N ASN A 539 -21.89 -9.19 -16.24
CA ASN A 539 -21.08 -7.96 -16.19
C ASN A 539 -19.58 -8.24 -16.38
N ALA A 540 -19.26 -9.43 -16.89
CA ALA A 540 -17.91 -9.85 -17.24
C ALA A 540 -17.80 -10.20 -18.73
N TRP A 541 -16.66 -9.85 -19.32
CA TRP A 541 -16.34 -10.06 -20.72
C TRP A 541 -14.99 -10.74 -20.87
N VAL A 542 -14.93 -11.74 -21.74
CA VAL A 542 -13.68 -12.33 -22.22
C VAL A 542 -13.39 -11.71 -23.58
N VAL A 543 -12.24 -11.04 -23.70
CA VAL A 543 -11.78 -10.41 -24.95
C VAL A 543 -10.60 -11.21 -25.49
N ASP A 544 -10.86 -11.90 -26.60
CA ASP A 544 -9.92 -12.79 -27.26
C ASP A 544 -9.63 -12.33 -28.70
N GLY A 545 -8.63 -11.46 -28.85
CA GLY A 545 -8.21 -10.96 -30.16
C GLY A 545 -7.49 -12.00 -31.03
N VAL A 546 -7.15 -13.18 -30.51
CA VAL A 546 -6.44 -14.23 -31.28
C VAL A 546 -7.38 -14.96 -32.22
N THR A 547 -8.64 -15.15 -31.82
CA THR A 547 -9.66 -15.85 -32.62
C THR A 547 -9.83 -15.28 -34.02
N ASP A 548 -9.80 -13.95 -34.17
CA ASP A 548 -9.87 -13.27 -35.47
C ASP A 548 -8.73 -13.65 -36.43
N TYR A 549 -7.55 -14.01 -35.91
CA TYR A 549 -6.42 -14.47 -36.72
C TYR A 549 -6.52 -15.94 -37.06
N ILE A 550 -7.05 -16.77 -36.15
CA ILE A 550 -7.33 -18.19 -36.40
C ILE A 550 -8.37 -18.32 -37.52
N ASP A 551 -9.48 -17.59 -37.43
CA ASP A 551 -10.54 -17.56 -38.44
C ASP A 551 -9.97 -17.22 -39.82
N TRP A 552 -9.23 -16.11 -39.88
CA TRP A 552 -8.61 -15.65 -41.13
C TRP A 552 -7.62 -16.68 -41.70
N ALA A 553 -6.78 -17.29 -40.88
CA ALA A 553 -5.79 -18.25 -41.33
C ALA A 553 -6.45 -19.50 -41.95
N ILE A 554 -7.52 -19.98 -41.34
CA ILE A 554 -8.28 -21.13 -41.84
C ILE A 554 -9.00 -20.79 -43.15
N ASP A 555 -9.56 -19.59 -43.26
CA ASP A 555 -10.14 -19.09 -44.52
C ASP A 555 -9.11 -19.04 -45.65
N GLN A 556 -7.86 -18.69 -45.34
CA GLN A 556 -6.71 -18.70 -46.25
C GLN A 556 -6.06 -20.09 -46.40
N LYS A 557 -6.69 -21.16 -45.89
CA LYS A 557 -6.24 -22.56 -45.99
C LYS A 557 -4.91 -22.87 -45.30
N PHE A 558 -4.58 -22.13 -44.24
CA PHE A 558 -3.49 -22.52 -43.34
C PHE A 558 -3.94 -23.65 -42.41
N GLY A 559 -3.02 -24.58 -42.12
CA GLY A 559 -3.08 -25.37 -40.91
C GLY A 559 -2.73 -24.49 -39.71
N VAL A 560 -3.50 -24.53 -38.64
CA VAL A 560 -3.30 -23.66 -37.47
C VAL A 560 -2.90 -24.50 -36.26
N MET A 561 -1.86 -24.06 -35.55
CA MET A 561 -1.47 -24.55 -34.23
C MET A 561 -1.59 -23.40 -33.22
N ASP A 562 -2.57 -23.50 -32.33
CA ASP A 562 -2.85 -22.53 -31.27
C ASP A 562 -2.26 -23.00 -29.93
N ILE A 563 -1.34 -22.22 -29.37
CA ILE A 563 -0.58 -22.53 -28.15
C ILE A 563 -0.86 -21.45 -27.09
N ASN A 564 -1.60 -21.82 -26.05
CA ASN A 564 -1.90 -20.94 -24.93
C ASN A 564 -0.86 -21.11 -23.80
N ILE A 565 -0.23 -20.03 -23.37
CA ILE A 565 0.72 -20.05 -22.26
C ILE A 565 0.03 -19.55 -20.99
N PRO A 566 -0.22 -20.40 -19.97
CA PRO A 566 -0.86 -19.95 -18.75
C PRO A 566 0.05 -18.97 -17.98
N ALA A 567 -0.56 -17.91 -17.43
CA ALA A 567 0.17 -16.94 -16.62
C ALA A 567 0.61 -17.51 -15.25
N TYR A 568 -0.04 -18.58 -14.81
CA TYR A 568 0.20 -19.31 -13.57
C TYR A 568 -0.34 -20.74 -13.71
N VAL A 569 0.26 -21.71 -13.02
CA VAL A 569 -0.21 -23.10 -12.97
C VAL A 569 -0.94 -23.31 -11.65
N THR A 570 -2.22 -23.66 -11.70
CA THR A 570 -3.05 -23.88 -10.52
C THR A 570 -2.53 -25.04 -9.67
N HIS A 571 -2.32 -24.81 -8.36
CA HIS A 571 -1.93 -25.83 -7.39
C HIS A 571 -2.98 -26.00 -6.28
N ASP A 572 -3.08 -27.20 -5.71
CA ASP A 572 -4.06 -27.49 -4.65
C ASP A 572 -3.71 -26.82 -3.31
N GLU A 573 -2.45 -26.42 -3.11
CA GLU A 573 -1.93 -25.79 -1.88
C GLU A 573 -2.13 -24.25 -1.86
N ASP A 574 -2.71 -23.69 -2.91
CA ASP A 574 -2.89 -22.24 -3.09
C ASP A 574 -3.83 -21.64 -2.03
N SER A 575 -3.31 -20.84 -1.10
CA SER A 575 -4.11 -20.19 -0.04
C SER A 575 -4.25 -18.67 -0.21
N ASP A 576 -3.39 -18.04 -0.99
CA ASP A 576 -3.38 -16.59 -1.19
C ASP A 576 -4.55 -16.11 -2.06
N ALA A 577 -5.23 -15.06 -1.61
CA ALA A 577 -6.28 -14.38 -2.38
C ALA A 577 -5.77 -13.79 -3.71
N HIS A 578 -4.50 -13.39 -3.76
CA HIS A 578 -3.83 -12.90 -4.97
C HIS A 578 -2.49 -13.60 -5.18
N ILE A 579 -2.40 -14.36 -6.27
CA ILE A 579 -1.18 -15.02 -6.70
C ILE A 579 -0.62 -14.27 -7.92
N PRO A 580 0.61 -13.76 -7.86
CA PRO A 580 1.22 -13.09 -9.01
C PRO A 580 1.51 -14.11 -10.13
N SER A 581 1.47 -13.62 -11.37
CA SER A 581 1.90 -14.41 -12.54
C SER A 581 3.37 -14.87 -12.41
N PHE A 582 3.75 -15.88 -13.17
CA PHE A 582 5.14 -16.36 -13.21
C PHE A 582 6.15 -15.23 -13.39
N LYS A 583 7.25 -15.31 -12.64
CA LYS A 583 8.44 -14.49 -12.93
C LYS A 583 8.95 -14.85 -14.33
N GLU A 584 9.48 -13.85 -15.04
CA GLU A 584 9.87 -13.98 -16.45
C GLU A 584 10.81 -15.18 -16.73
N GLN A 585 11.73 -15.46 -15.82
CA GLN A 585 12.65 -16.60 -15.95
C GLN A 585 11.90 -17.94 -15.95
N ALA A 586 11.04 -18.17 -14.95
CA ALA A 586 10.24 -19.38 -14.85
C ALA A 586 9.28 -19.53 -16.04
N LEU A 587 8.68 -18.42 -16.49
CA LEU A 587 7.84 -18.39 -17.69
C LEU A 587 8.64 -18.80 -18.94
N THR A 588 9.86 -18.27 -19.09
CA THR A 588 10.73 -18.59 -20.23
C THR A 588 11.10 -20.08 -20.27
N GLU A 589 11.44 -20.66 -19.11
CA GLU A 589 11.77 -22.09 -19.00
C GLU A 589 10.57 -22.98 -19.37
N GLN A 590 9.36 -22.65 -18.93
CA GLN A 590 8.15 -23.40 -19.30
C GLN A 590 7.84 -23.28 -20.78
N ILE A 591 7.89 -22.07 -21.34
CA ILE A 591 7.67 -21.85 -22.77
C ILE A 591 8.71 -22.60 -23.59
N GLN A 592 9.98 -22.61 -23.15
CA GLN A 592 11.06 -23.33 -23.82
C GLN A 592 10.76 -24.80 -23.97
N THR A 593 10.43 -25.47 -22.88
CA THR A 593 10.15 -26.90 -22.87
C THR A 593 9.00 -27.22 -23.83
N LEU A 594 7.93 -26.43 -23.81
CA LEU A 594 6.76 -26.65 -24.66
C LEU A 594 7.05 -26.41 -26.15
N VAL A 595 7.57 -25.23 -26.50
CA VAL A 595 7.73 -24.84 -27.90
C VAL A 595 8.81 -25.68 -28.59
N CYS A 596 9.90 -26.02 -27.89
CA CYS A 596 10.90 -26.95 -28.43
C CYS A 596 10.34 -28.37 -28.59
N TYR A 597 9.52 -28.86 -27.65
CA TYR A 597 8.86 -30.16 -27.80
C TYR A 597 7.97 -30.22 -29.03
N LEU A 598 7.16 -29.18 -29.26
CA LEU A 598 6.28 -29.09 -30.43
C LEU A 598 7.07 -29.02 -31.73
N TRP A 599 8.21 -28.33 -31.73
CA TRP A 599 9.10 -28.29 -32.87
C TRP A 599 9.65 -29.68 -33.20
N ASP A 600 10.28 -30.33 -32.22
CA ASP A 600 11.03 -31.57 -32.42
C ASP A 600 10.12 -32.76 -32.77
N ASN A 601 8.93 -32.84 -32.16
CA ASN A 601 8.04 -34.00 -32.30
C ASN A 601 6.97 -33.83 -33.39
N HIS A 602 6.72 -32.61 -33.86
CA HIS A 602 5.65 -32.35 -34.81
C HIS A 602 6.15 -31.52 -36.00
N LEU A 603 6.49 -30.24 -35.78
CA LEU A 603 6.71 -29.30 -36.87
C LEU A 603 7.93 -29.66 -37.74
N GLN A 604 9.01 -30.15 -37.13
CA GLN A 604 10.20 -30.58 -37.85
C GLN A 604 9.90 -31.75 -38.80
N LEU A 605 8.92 -32.59 -38.47
CA LEU A 605 8.57 -33.80 -39.22
C LEU A 605 7.53 -33.54 -40.33
N TYR A 606 6.79 -32.44 -40.26
CA TYR A 606 5.72 -32.14 -41.22
C TYR A 606 6.30 -31.61 -42.53
N ASP A 607 5.67 -31.95 -43.66
CA ASP A 607 6.06 -31.51 -45.01
C ASP A 607 5.39 -30.18 -45.39
N ALA A 608 5.55 -29.19 -44.50
CA ALA A 608 5.07 -27.83 -44.70
C ALA A 608 6.13 -27.00 -45.44
N ASP A 609 5.69 -26.32 -46.49
CA ASP A 609 6.50 -25.44 -47.34
C ASP A 609 6.72 -24.10 -46.64
N ASP A 610 5.67 -23.56 -46.00
CA ASP A 610 5.67 -22.26 -45.34
C ASP A 610 5.20 -22.34 -43.89
N ILE A 611 6.04 -21.92 -42.94
CA ILE A 611 5.68 -21.81 -41.53
C ILE A 611 5.75 -20.35 -41.07
N PHE A 612 4.63 -19.84 -40.57
CA PHE A 612 4.54 -18.52 -39.93
C PHE A 612 4.36 -18.67 -38.43
N ILE A 613 4.97 -17.75 -37.68
CA ILE A 613 4.86 -17.71 -36.21
C ILE A 613 4.27 -16.38 -35.78
N MET A 614 3.23 -16.43 -34.96
CA MET A 614 2.60 -15.29 -34.34
C MET A 614 2.76 -15.34 -32.82
N GLY A 615 3.51 -14.41 -32.23
CA GLY A 615 3.65 -14.28 -30.78
C GLY A 615 2.77 -13.16 -30.22
N VAL A 616 2.02 -13.41 -29.15
CA VAL A 616 1.05 -12.46 -28.58
C VAL A 616 1.24 -12.33 -27.08
N GLY A 617 1.35 -11.09 -26.59
CA GLY A 617 1.49 -10.79 -25.17
C GLY A 617 2.91 -10.99 -24.66
N ASN A 618 3.09 -11.63 -23.50
CA ASN A 618 4.36 -12.08 -22.95
C ASN A 618 4.81 -13.42 -23.58
N ALA A 619 3.86 -14.22 -24.07
CA ALA A 619 4.11 -15.48 -24.72
C ALA A 619 4.93 -15.36 -26.02
N TYR A 620 5.07 -14.15 -26.59
CA TYR A 620 5.98 -13.88 -27.72
C TYR A 620 7.44 -14.29 -27.43
N LEU A 621 7.82 -14.39 -26.15
CA LEU A 621 9.12 -14.93 -25.72
C LEU A 621 9.36 -16.34 -26.26
N GLY A 622 8.30 -17.12 -26.54
CA GLY A 622 8.41 -18.43 -27.18
C GLY A 622 9.04 -18.38 -28.56
N VAL A 623 8.81 -17.30 -29.31
CA VAL A 623 9.45 -17.10 -30.62
C VAL A 623 10.95 -16.93 -30.45
N LYS A 624 11.38 -16.11 -29.48
CA LYS A 624 12.79 -15.94 -29.15
C LYS A 624 13.43 -17.27 -28.78
N VAL A 625 12.78 -18.03 -27.90
CA VAL A 625 13.33 -19.27 -27.37
C VAL A 625 13.44 -20.34 -28.47
N LEU A 626 12.44 -20.46 -29.35
CA LEU A 626 12.50 -21.38 -30.47
C LEU A 626 13.65 -21.05 -31.43
N LEU A 627 13.76 -19.78 -31.86
CA LEU A 627 14.78 -19.32 -32.79
C LEU A 627 16.22 -19.46 -32.27
N ILE A 628 16.41 -19.42 -30.95
CA ILE A 628 17.74 -19.56 -30.34
C ILE A 628 18.11 -21.02 -30.11
N ASN A 629 17.14 -21.87 -29.75
CA ASN A 629 17.41 -23.25 -29.31
C ASN A 629 17.28 -24.29 -30.42
N ARG A 630 16.68 -23.96 -31.58
CA ARG A 630 16.49 -24.90 -32.70
C ARG A 630 16.87 -24.27 -34.03
N ASP A 631 17.46 -25.08 -34.91
CA ASP A 631 17.73 -24.68 -36.29
C ASP A 631 16.43 -24.76 -37.11
N CYS A 632 15.66 -23.67 -37.05
CA CYS A 632 14.32 -23.55 -37.64
C CYS A 632 14.24 -22.44 -38.69
N LYS A 633 15.30 -21.64 -38.84
CA LYS A 633 15.36 -20.43 -39.65
C LYS A 633 14.99 -20.67 -41.12
N SER A 634 15.46 -21.77 -41.69
CA SER A 634 15.24 -22.14 -43.09
C SER A 634 13.79 -22.51 -43.41
N ARG A 635 13.00 -22.89 -42.39
CA ARG A 635 11.61 -23.33 -42.55
C ARG A 635 10.59 -22.26 -42.17
N ILE A 636 11.00 -21.22 -41.46
CA ILE A 636 10.12 -20.14 -41.02
C ILE A 636 10.10 -19.05 -42.10
N THR A 637 8.95 -18.83 -42.72
CA THR A 637 8.77 -17.81 -43.77
C THR A 637 8.60 -16.41 -43.17
N GLY A 638 8.03 -16.29 -41.97
CA GLY A 638 7.86 -15.00 -41.32
C GLY A 638 7.38 -15.07 -39.87
N VAL A 639 7.65 -13.99 -39.13
CA VAL A 639 7.26 -13.83 -37.73
C VAL A 639 6.46 -12.54 -37.52
N VAL A 640 5.30 -12.64 -36.87
CA VAL A 640 4.53 -11.48 -36.41
C VAL A 640 4.46 -11.50 -34.89
N ASN A 641 4.75 -10.39 -34.22
CA ASN A 641 4.69 -10.30 -32.77
C ASN A 641 3.86 -9.09 -32.33
N PHE A 642 3.00 -9.30 -31.33
CA PHE A 642 2.24 -8.29 -30.62
C PHE A 642 2.72 -8.29 -29.16
N ALA A 643 3.65 -7.40 -28.81
CA ALA A 643 4.28 -7.40 -27.49
C ALA A 643 3.71 -6.27 -26.60
N ASN A 644 3.33 -6.61 -25.37
CA ASN A 644 2.99 -5.62 -24.33
C ASN A 644 4.02 -5.54 -23.19
N GLY A 645 4.88 -6.56 -23.04
CA GLY A 645 5.87 -6.67 -21.98
C GLY A 645 7.28 -6.28 -22.44
N THR A 646 8.27 -6.52 -21.58
CA THR A 646 9.65 -6.13 -21.86
C THR A 646 10.19 -6.78 -23.13
N LEU A 647 10.63 -5.96 -24.09
CA LEU A 647 11.23 -6.43 -25.33
C LEU A 647 12.60 -7.07 -25.10
N ARG A 648 12.76 -8.31 -25.56
CA ARG A 648 14.01 -9.05 -25.44
C ARG A 648 14.71 -9.19 -26.79
N PRO A 649 16.04 -8.98 -26.83
CA PRO A 649 16.81 -9.16 -28.05
C PRO A 649 16.92 -10.65 -28.40
N ILE A 650 16.83 -10.95 -29.69
CA ILE A 650 17.10 -12.26 -30.28
C ILE A 650 18.51 -12.22 -30.87
N LYS A 651 19.42 -12.92 -30.20
CA LYS A 651 20.81 -13.12 -30.60
C LYS A 651 21.20 -14.54 -30.23
N SER A 652 21.87 -15.23 -31.15
CA SER A 652 22.56 -16.48 -30.89
C SER A 652 24.07 -16.21 -30.88
N ASP A 653 24.80 -16.91 -30.03
CA ASP A 653 26.26 -16.90 -30.08
C ASP A 653 26.80 -17.89 -31.13
N ILE A 654 25.92 -18.75 -31.66
CA ILE A 654 26.23 -19.76 -32.67
C ILE A 654 25.83 -19.29 -34.08
N ASP A 655 24.60 -18.77 -34.25
CA ASP A 655 24.14 -18.18 -35.51
C ASP A 655 24.31 -16.65 -35.49
N THR A 656 25.38 -16.17 -36.12
CA THR A 656 25.69 -14.74 -36.22
C THR A 656 24.71 -13.95 -37.10
N ASP A 657 24.01 -14.63 -38.01
CA ASP A 657 23.10 -14.01 -38.97
C ASP A 657 21.66 -13.95 -38.47
N LEU A 658 21.34 -14.67 -37.38
CA LEU A 658 20.00 -14.74 -36.79
C LEU A 658 19.39 -13.35 -36.53
N SER A 659 20.17 -12.42 -35.98
CA SER A 659 19.65 -11.06 -35.71
C SER A 659 19.35 -10.28 -36.99
N SER A 660 20.10 -10.49 -38.07
CA SER A 660 19.86 -9.83 -39.36
C SER A 660 18.65 -10.45 -40.05
N TRP A 661 18.59 -11.79 -40.11
CA TRP A 661 17.43 -12.52 -40.61
C TRP A 661 16.16 -12.15 -39.86
N TYR A 662 16.20 -12.06 -38.54
CA TYR A 662 15.02 -11.70 -37.75
C TYR A 662 14.56 -10.27 -38.05
N LYS A 663 15.47 -9.34 -38.37
CA LYS A 663 15.09 -7.97 -38.75
C LYS A 663 14.31 -7.93 -40.05
N GLU A 664 14.68 -8.77 -41.01
CA GLU A 664 14.08 -8.83 -42.35
C GLU A 664 12.78 -9.63 -42.34
N ASN A 665 12.72 -10.70 -41.53
CA ASN A 665 11.65 -11.70 -41.52
C ASN A 665 10.70 -11.58 -40.31
N SER A 666 10.70 -10.44 -39.59
CA SER A 666 9.73 -10.21 -38.52
C SER A 666 9.08 -8.83 -38.54
N ARG A 667 7.82 -8.79 -38.10
CA ARG A 667 7.08 -7.57 -37.74
C ARG A 667 6.72 -7.60 -36.26
N VAL A 668 7.14 -6.59 -35.51
CA VAL A 668 6.96 -6.52 -34.06
C VAL A 668 6.17 -5.27 -33.69
N PHE A 669 4.88 -5.42 -33.43
CA PHE A 669 3.99 -4.35 -33.00
C PHE A 669 4.08 -4.15 -31.48
N ILE A 670 4.23 -2.90 -31.06
CA ILE A 670 4.32 -2.51 -29.64
C ILE A 670 3.34 -1.37 -29.37
N ALA A 671 2.64 -1.44 -28.24
CA ALA A 671 1.71 -0.42 -27.79
C ALA A 671 2.38 0.97 -27.62
N GLY A 672 1.59 2.03 -27.81
CA GLY A 672 2.09 3.40 -27.85
C GLY A 672 2.61 3.96 -26.52
N ASP A 673 2.15 3.38 -25.41
CA ASP A 673 2.46 3.68 -24.01
C ASP A 673 3.59 2.82 -23.43
N HIS A 674 4.18 1.93 -24.23
CA HIS A 674 5.22 1.03 -23.75
C HIS A 674 6.49 1.78 -23.29
N ALA A 675 7.12 1.27 -22.23
CA ALA A 675 8.29 1.89 -21.59
C ALA A 675 9.50 2.09 -22.52
N CYS A 676 9.59 1.33 -23.62
CA CYS A 676 10.67 1.51 -24.59
C CYS A 676 10.63 2.86 -25.32
N TRP A 677 9.47 3.53 -25.32
CA TRP A 677 9.27 4.85 -25.91
C TRP A 677 9.52 6.01 -24.95
N ALA A 678 9.73 5.72 -23.65
CA ALA A 678 9.89 6.74 -22.63
C ALA A 678 11.20 7.55 -22.76
N ASP A 679 12.22 6.96 -23.37
CA ASP A 679 13.53 7.58 -23.59
C ASP A 679 13.97 7.41 -25.06
N ALA A 680 14.57 8.45 -25.63
CA ALA A 680 15.21 8.44 -26.94
C ALA A 680 16.34 7.39 -27.01
N SER A 681 17.05 7.11 -25.91
CA SER A 681 18.09 6.09 -25.85
C SER A 681 17.51 4.67 -26.00
N LEU A 682 16.39 4.38 -25.34
CA LEU A 682 15.67 3.12 -25.42
C LEU A 682 15.02 2.93 -26.78
N THR A 683 14.44 4.00 -27.34
CA THR A 683 13.88 4.02 -28.69
C THR A 683 14.94 3.67 -29.74
N LYS A 684 16.16 4.22 -29.63
CA LYS A 684 17.27 3.84 -30.51
C LYS A 684 17.71 2.38 -30.31
N LYS A 685 17.64 1.84 -29.07
CA LYS A 685 17.99 0.45 -28.80
C LYS A 685 17.03 -0.53 -29.47
N VAL A 686 15.72 -0.29 -29.45
CA VAL A 686 14.71 -1.19 -30.04
C VAL A 686 14.74 -1.21 -31.57
N ASN A 687 15.35 -0.21 -32.21
CA ASN A 687 15.53 -0.22 -33.68
C ASN A 687 16.67 -1.13 -34.16
N LYS A 688 17.52 -1.66 -33.26
CA LYS A 688 18.61 -2.58 -33.61
C LYS A 688 18.07 -3.89 -34.22
N ARG A 689 18.87 -4.51 -35.10
CA ARG A 689 18.51 -5.75 -35.84
C ARG A 689 17.91 -6.85 -34.96
N ARG A 690 18.54 -7.08 -33.79
CA ARG A 690 18.14 -8.07 -32.78
C ARG A 690 16.73 -7.94 -32.19
N PHE A 691 15.99 -6.87 -32.46
CA PHE A 691 14.61 -6.68 -31.98
C PHE A 691 13.56 -6.82 -33.08
N GLY A 692 13.95 -7.15 -34.32
CA GLY A 692 13.02 -7.31 -35.42
C GLY A 692 12.60 -5.98 -36.05
N SER A 693 11.64 -6.03 -37.00
CA SER A 693 11.08 -4.81 -37.58
C SER A 693 9.99 -4.25 -36.66
N VAL A 694 10.45 -3.44 -35.70
CA VAL A 694 9.61 -2.82 -34.69
C VAL A 694 8.71 -1.72 -35.28
N VAL A 695 7.42 -1.83 -35.02
CA VAL A 695 6.38 -0.86 -35.40
C VAL A 695 5.70 -0.34 -34.14
N ARG A 696 5.63 0.98 -34.01
CA ARG A 696 4.93 1.65 -32.90
C ARG A 696 3.44 1.76 -33.24
N SER A 697 2.60 1.17 -32.39
CA SER A 697 1.14 1.30 -32.50
C SER A 697 0.64 2.58 -31.83
N PRO A 698 -0.39 3.25 -32.39
CA PRO A 698 -1.07 4.36 -31.71
C PRO A 698 -2.01 3.88 -30.59
N MET A 699 -2.32 2.58 -30.53
CA MET A 699 -3.27 2.01 -29.58
C MET A 699 -2.61 1.62 -28.25
N PHE A 700 -3.38 1.73 -27.18
CA PHE A 700 -2.99 1.28 -25.84
C PHE A 700 -3.68 -0.05 -25.52
N GLY A 701 -2.90 -1.05 -25.08
CA GLY A 701 -3.39 -2.39 -24.76
C GLY A 701 -3.34 -3.38 -25.94
N LEU A 702 -3.18 -4.66 -25.59
CA LEU A 702 -2.87 -5.75 -26.52
C LEU A 702 -3.97 -6.00 -27.57
N ASN A 703 -5.21 -6.24 -27.13
CA ASN A 703 -6.32 -6.55 -28.04
C ASN A 703 -6.63 -5.38 -29.00
N LYS A 704 -6.57 -4.14 -28.52
CA LYS A 704 -6.78 -2.94 -29.37
C LYS A 704 -5.68 -2.81 -30.43
N MET A 705 -4.42 -3.09 -30.05
CA MET A 705 -3.30 -3.10 -30.98
C MET A 705 -3.46 -4.21 -32.03
N MET A 706 -3.82 -5.42 -31.62
CA MET A 706 -4.08 -6.54 -32.52
C MET A 706 -5.20 -6.24 -33.52
N ALA A 707 -6.30 -5.66 -33.06
CA ALA A 707 -7.41 -5.28 -33.95
C ALA A 707 -6.99 -4.18 -34.94
N HIS A 708 -6.28 -3.15 -34.48
CA HIS A 708 -5.83 -2.04 -35.32
C HIS A 708 -4.86 -2.48 -36.42
N HIS A 709 -3.91 -3.36 -36.10
CA HIS A 709 -2.90 -3.84 -37.04
C HIS A 709 -3.29 -5.16 -37.73
N ALA A 710 -4.52 -5.65 -37.58
CA ALA A 710 -4.95 -6.92 -38.17
C ALA A 710 -4.79 -6.93 -39.69
N LYS A 711 -5.20 -5.86 -40.37
CA LYS A 711 -5.05 -5.74 -41.82
C LYS A 711 -3.58 -5.78 -42.25
N GLU A 712 -2.75 -4.94 -41.62
CA GLU A 712 -1.31 -4.83 -41.90
C GLU A 712 -0.57 -6.17 -41.67
N ALA A 713 -0.87 -6.85 -40.56
CA ALA A 713 -0.25 -8.13 -40.24
C ALA A 713 -0.64 -9.24 -41.25
N ARG A 714 -1.91 -9.29 -41.66
CA ARG A 714 -2.42 -10.28 -42.62
C ARG A 714 -1.86 -10.05 -44.02
N GLU A 715 -1.84 -8.80 -44.48
CA GLU A 715 -1.24 -8.43 -45.78
C GLU A 715 0.25 -8.79 -45.80
N TRP A 716 0.98 -8.50 -44.72
CA TRP A 716 2.40 -8.84 -44.62
C TRP A 716 2.68 -10.35 -44.68
N ILE A 717 1.80 -11.18 -44.11
CA ILE A 717 1.92 -12.65 -44.21
C ILE A 717 1.67 -13.11 -45.65
N LEU A 718 0.64 -12.58 -46.32
CA LEU A 718 0.28 -12.98 -47.69
C LEU A 718 1.34 -12.58 -48.72
N GLU A 719 1.89 -11.36 -48.63
CA GLU A 719 2.96 -10.89 -49.53
C GLU A 719 4.18 -11.83 -49.54
N ARG A 720 4.47 -12.47 -48.39
CA ARG A 720 5.60 -13.40 -48.25
C ARG A 720 5.33 -14.78 -48.82
N LEU A 721 4.07 -15.17 -48.96
CA LEU A 721 3.71 -16.39 -49.67
C LEU A 721 3.89 -16.23 -51.19
N GLU A 722 3.59 -15.05 -51.73
CA GLU A 722 3.69 -14.77 -53.16
C GLU A 722 5.14 -14.60 -53.64
N GLY A 723 6.02 -14.04 -52.79
CA GLY A 723 7.45 -13.89 -53.10
C GLY A 723 8.25 -15.20 -53.24
N GLY A 724 7.67 -16.34 -52.85
CA GLY A 724 8.31 -17.66 -52.96
C GLY A 724 8.11 -18.34 -54.33
N SER A 725 7.07 -17.97 -55.09
CA SER A 725 6.72 -18.68 -56.34
C SER A 725 7.48 -18.22 -57.59
N ASP A 726 8.10 -17.04 -57.57
CA ASP A 726 8.80 -16.49 -58.75
C ASP A 726 10.25 -17.01 -58.93
N ALA A 727 10.78 -17.77 -57.97
CA ALA A 727 12.15 -18.29 -58.06
C ALA A 727 12.28 -19.59 -58.90
N ASP A 728 11.18 -20.26 -59.26
CA ASP A 728 11.20 -21.60 -59.88
C ASP A 728 10.80 -21.62 -61.38
N MET A 729 10.57 -20.46 -62.01
CA MET A 729 10.07 -20.35 -63.40
C MET A 729 11.07 -19.76 -64.41
N THR A 730 12.38 -19.72 -64.11
CA THR A 730 13.38 -19.23 -65.08
C THR A 730 14.63 -20.09 -65.19
N THR A 731 14.48 -21.39 -65.51
CA THR A 731 15.52 -22.16 -66.22
C THR A 731 14.92 -23.38 -66.92
N GLU A 732 14.05 -23.17 -67.90
CA GLU A 732 13.88 -24.10 -69.03
C GLU A 732 13.19 -23.35 -70.19
N GLU A 733 13.80 -23.41 -71.38
CA GLU A 733 13.40 -22.80 -72.66
C GLU A 733 13.63 -21.27 -72.90
N LYS A 734 14.90 -20.87 -73.10
CA LYS A 734 15.47 -20.43 -74.40
C LYS A 734 16.83 -19.74 -74.25
#